data_AF-A0A937WYS7-F1
#
_entry.id   AF-A0A937WYS7-F1
#
_cell.length_a   1.000
_cell.length_b   1.000
_cell.length_c   1.000
_cell.angle_alpha   90.00
_cell.angle_beta   90.00
_cell.angle_gamma   90.00
#
_symmetry.space_group_name_H-M   'P 1'
#
loop_
_entity.id
_entity.type
_entity.pdbx_description
1 polymer ?
#
loop_
_entity_poly.entity_id
_entity_poly.type
_entity_poly.pdbx_seq_one_letter_code
_entity_poly.pdbx_strand_id
1 'polypeptide(L)'
;MEPNLSSLSRRISGLLPAGLVLFGLMAYWNSFSGAMVFDDLKIIVEDSSVRLFDLWPMLLQAQRPLLRLTLALNYAWGGLDVFGYHLVNVTIHILAGLALFGTVRLTLRSARLETYFTTGQASVLAFVVALFWLVHPLQTQSVTYIVQRGESMMGMLYLVCLYCVIRSTRSKRAWLWFVWAFLAFTLGAASKEIMATALVVIPLYDRIFLSKSWKEMIRKRGIMYLAIYLPGIVWLSVNVLPVLLKPLFAGSESNPIIASAGFGVPGLSPAQYVVSQPGVILHYLTLVFWPHPLCLDYEWRVAATAMQVIGPGLLIVGLLAASAWALVKHPPIGFAGVAFFLILSPTSSFIPLHDLAVEHRMYLPLAPMLAVIVIAGWFALKRLPLDRNISVAVQTGLVVLVAGAWTATTIARNTAYHSPIALWESVLDIYPNNHRARVNLGSAYMDTGQTKQALDHYRQAMDLRSDDSRTLYNLGYALQNLNQDEAAEQTYRTALKGVTYKQLAAKMYNQLGLIAMKRGDLRRARAEFTTALKAMSTFAIARTNLAGVLLQTDKADEAHDYLVQALKDEPDLAVAHYQLGVVMERKGDLASAIAHYADAVTHDDQYVDAKLRLRHAQALEKNTEGLQLAKQNRMQEAMAAFEAAIEYYPELSDAYNNLGNALMAQGQREKAIEFYQQSLRLNEEQPGPLANLAWIYATQRVQGGPDPDEAVRLAEQAIGFAKQPDPHLLDTRAAAYAAADRFDAAIADMQEAIRLVSDRNDRTQFEGRLSLYRNRQPYRE
;
A
#
# COMPACT_ATOMS: atom_id res chain seq x y z
N MET A 1 -42.04 -53.97 -7.14
CA MET A 1 -41.67 -52.76 -6.35
C MET A 1 -40.69 -51.95 -7.20
N GLU A 2 -41.20 -51.07 -8.06
CA GLU A 2 -40.34 -50.10 -8.75
C GLU A 2 -39.83 -49.10 -7.72
N PRO A 3 -38.50 -48.88 -7.60
CA PRO A 3 -37.99 -47.86 -6.69
C PRO A 3 -38.52 -46.50 -7.16
N ASN A 4 -39.02 -45.73 -6.19
CA ASN A 4 -39.67 -44.44 -6.37
C ASN A 4 -38.69 -43.40 -6.96
N LEU A 5 -38.49 -43.45 -8.30
CA LEU A 5 -37.59 -42.60 -9.11
C LEU A 5 -37.84 -41.08 -8.91
N SER A 6 -39.04 -40.71 -8.44
CA SER A 6 -39.41 -39.33 -8.10
C SER A 6 -38.68 -38.79 -6.85
N SER A 7 -38.32 -39.67 -5.91
CA SER A 7 -37.63 -39.31 -4.67
C SER A 7 -36.12 -39.14 -4.87
N LEU A 8 -35.51 -40.03 -5.68
CA LEU A 8 -34.09 -39.98 -6.03
C LEU A 8 -33.77 -38.76 -6.91
N SER A 9 -34.63 -38.42 -7.88
CA SER A 9 -34.48 -37.22 -8.71
C SER A 9 -34.64 -35.91 -7.94
N ARG A 10 -35.50 -35.87 -6.90
CA ARG A 10 -35.58 -34.73 -5.97
C ARG A 10 -34.34 -34.60 -5.10
N ARG A 11 -33.80 -35.72 -4.57
CA ARG A 11 -32.57 -35.72 -3.78
C ARG A 11 -31.37 -35.23 -4.59
N ILE A 12 -31.18 -35.73 -5.81
CA ILE A 12 -30.10 -35.30 -6.71
C ILE A 12 -30.23 -33.81 -7.06
N SER A 13 -31.46 -33.33 -7.34
CA SER A 13 -31.70 -31.91 -7.62
C SER A 13 -31.39 -30.98 -6.42
N GLY A 14 -31.46 -31.50 -5.19
CA GLY A 14 -31.08 -30.78 -3.97
C GLY A 14 -29.57 -30.67 -3.76
N LEU A 15 -28.77 -31.55 -4.36
CA LEU A 15 -27.31 -31.58 -4.22
C LEU A 15 -26.58 -30.69 -5.25
N LEU A 16 -27.23 -30.31 -6.35
CA LEU A 16 -26.62 -29.48 -7.40
C LEU A 16 -26.02 -28.16 -6.88
N PRO A 17 -26.68 -27.38 -5.99
CA PRO A 17 -26.08 -26.18 -5.41
C PRO A 17 -24.80 -26.47 -4.61
N ALA A 18 -24.76 -27.56 -3.84
CA ALA A 18 -23.57 -27.97 -3.09
C ALA A 18 -22.42 -28.34 -4.05
N GLY A 19 -22.74 -28.96 -5.18
CA GLY A 19 -21.77 -29.20 -6.26
C GLY A 19 -21.15 -27.91 -6.79
N LEU A 20 -21.93 -26.85 -7.02
CA LEU A 20 -21.40 -25.55 -7.47
C LEU A 20 -20.44 -24.93 -6.44
N VAL A 21 -20.75 -25.04 -5.15
CA VAL A 21 -19.85 -24.59 -4.08
C VAL A 21 -18.52 -25.35 -4.14
N LEU A 22 -18.59 -26.69 -4.22
CA LEU A 22 -17.40 -27.54 -4.28
C LEU A 22 -16.53 -27.22 -5.49
N PHE A 23 -17.10 -27.19 -6.70
CA PHE A 23 -16.35 -26.92 -7.93
C PHE A 23 -15.80 -25.49 -7.96
N GLY A 24 -16.49 -24.52 -7.37
CA GLY A 24 -15.99 -23.15 -7.22
C GLY A 24 -14.77 -23.08 -6.32
N LEU A 25 -14.82 -23.74 -5.16
CA LEU A 25 -13.67 -23.83 -4.28
C LEU A 25 -12.50 -24.57 -4.94
N MET A 26 -12.77 -25.66 -5.68
CA MET A 26 -11.72 -26.40 -6.40
C MET A 26 -11.05 -25.54 -7.48
N ALA A 27 -11.81 -24.79 -8.27
CA ALA A 27 -11.27 -23.99 -9.37
C ALA A 27 -10.40 -22.82 -8.91
N TYR A 28 -10.67 -22.28 -7.72
CA TYR A 28 -9.95 -21.13 -7.16
C TYR A 28 -9.13 -21.46 -5.91
N TRP A 29 -8.89 -22.74 -5.62
CA TRP A 29 -8.23 -23.13 -4.36
C TRP A 29 -6.82 -22.51 -4.23
N ASN A 30 -6.12 -22.30 -5.35
CA ASN A 30 -4.79 -21.69 -5.37
C ASN A 30 -4.82 -20.16 -5.50
N SER A 31 -6.00 -19.53 -5.60
CA SER A 31 -6.11 -18.07 -5.56
C SER A 31 -5.90 -17.52 -4.14
N PHE A 32 -6.13 -18.33 -3.10
CA PHE A 32 -5.94 -17.94 -1.71
C PHE A 32 -4.49 -17.56 -1.34
N SER A 33 -3.52 -17.99 -2.15
CA SER A 33 -2.10 -17.60 -2.03
C SER A 33 -1.69 -16.52 -3.05
N GLY A 34 -2.65 -15.85 -3.70
CA GLY A 34 -2.38 -14.74 -4.63
C GLY A 34 -1.91 -13.49 -3.90
N ALA A 35 -0.92 -12.80 -4.47
CA ALA A 35 -0.43 -11.54 -3.94
C ALA A 35 -1.36 -10.36 -4.29
N MET A 36 -1.20 -9.24 -3.57
CA MET A 36 -1.73 -7.96 -4.04
C MET A 36 -0.93 -7.52 -5.26
N VAL A 37 -1.62 -7.22 -6.36
CA VAL A 37 -0.99 -6.89 -7.64
C VAL A 37 -1.57 -5.62 -8.25
N PHE A 38 -0.75 -4.89 -9.01
CA PHE A 38 -1.16 -3.74 -9.82
C PHE A 38 -2.01 -2.71 -9.04
N ASP A 39 -3.29 -2.51 -9.37
CA ASP A 39 -4.14 -1.52 -8.70
C ASP A 39 -4.47 -1.89 -7.25
N ASP A 40 -4.27 -3.14 -6.82
CA ASP A 40 -4.41 -3.55 -5.41
C ASP A 40 -3.47 -2.73 -4.53
N LEU A 41 -2.22 -2.51 -4.99
CA LEU A 41 -1.21 -1.76 -4.24
C LEU A 41 -1.68 -0.32 -4.01
N LYS A 42 -2.15 0.34 -5.08
CA LYS A 42 -2.61 1.72 -4.99
C LYS A 42 -3.87 1.88 -4.15
N ILE A 43 -4.83 0.97 -4.29
CA ILE A 43 -6.16 1.11 -3.67
C ILE A 43 -6.18 0.60 -2.22
N ILE A 44 -5.33 -0.37 -1.86
CA ILE A 44 -5.36 -1.02 -0.53
C ILE A 44 -4.13 -0.62 0.29
N VAL A 45 -2.93 -0.64 -0.30
CA VAL A 45 -1.67 -0.40 0.43
C VAL A 45 -1.42 1.10 0.57
N GLU A 46 -1.51 1.85 -0.51
CA GLU A 46 -1.18 3.28 -0.55
C GLU A 46 -2.33 4.18 -0.05
N ASP A 47 -3.59 3.84 -0.36
CA ASP A 47 -4.75 4.68 -0.01
C ASP A 47 -5.09 4.60 1.48
N SER A 48 -4.73 5.65 2.22
CA SER A 48 -4.99 5.76 3.66
C SER A 48 -6.49 5.78 4.02
N SER A 49 -7.38 6.15 3.10
CA SER A 49 -8.84 6.15 3.38
C SER A 49 -9.40 4.76 3.62
N VAL A 50 -8.82 3.73 2.98
CA VAL A 50 -9.19 2.32 3.19
C VAL A 50 -8.64 1.83 4.53
N ARG A 51 -7.44 2.29 4.92
CA ARG A 51 -6.75 1.86 6.15
C ARG A 51 -7.29 2.52 7.43
N LEU A 52 -7.72 3.78 7.35
CA LEU A 52 -8.24 4.56 8.48
C LEU A 52 -9.73 4.36 8.77
N PHE A 53 -10.44 3.62 7.89
CA PHE A 53 -11.88 3.36 8.01
C PHE A 53 -12.73 4.62 8.14
N ASP A 54 -12.46 5.64 7.31
CA ASP A 54 -13.24 6.88 7.34
C ASP A 54 -14.58 6.71 6.59
N LEU A 55 -15.60 6.26 7.33
CA LEU A 55 -16.87 5.78 6.78
C LEU A 55 -17.61 6.86 5.97
N TRP A 56 -17.62 8.11 6.42
CA TRP A 56 -18.47 9.14 5.81
C TRP A 56 -17.95 9.65 4.47
N PRO A 57 -16.67 10.04 4.32
CA PRO A 57 -16.08 10.34 3.01
C PRO A 57 -16.15 9.12 2.08
N MET A 58 -15.95 7.91 2.60
CA MET A 58 -16.01 6.69 1.81
C MET A 58 -17.40 6.43 1.21
N LEU A 59 -18.48 6.69 1.96
CA LEU A 59 -19.84 6.49 1.48
C LEU A 59 -20.36 7.64 0.61
N LEU A 60 -19.97 8.88 0.92
CA LEU A 60 -20.55 10.08 0.30
C LEU A 60 -19.71 10.67 -0.84
N GLN A 61 -18.39 10.48 -0.81
CA GLN A 61 -17.46 11.16 -1.72
C GLN A 61 -16.66 10.17 -2.59
N ALA A 62 -16.55 8.91 -2.17
CA ALA A 62 -15.71 7.97 -2.87
C ALA A 62 -16.40 7.32 -4.08
N GLN A 63 -15.60 7.06 -5.10
CA GLN A 63 -16.04 6.26 -6.24
C GLN A 63 -16.24 4.82 -5.82
N ARG A 64 -17.36 4.24 -6.27
CA ARG A 64 -17.73 2.84 -5.98
C ARG A 64 -17.69 2.58 -4.46
N PRO A 65 -18.55 3.28 -3.69
CA PRO A 65 -18.47 3.29 -2.23
C PRO A 65 -18.59 1.90 -1.62
N LEU A 66 -19.33 0.98 -2.25
CA LEU A 66 -19.43 -0.40 -1.74
C LEU A 66 -18.12 -1.17 -1.92
N LEU A 67 -17.42 -0.99 -3.05
CA LEU A 67 -16.11 -1.61 -3.25
C LEU A 67 -15.14 -1.18 -2.15
N ARG A 68 -14.99 0.13 -1.94
CA ARG A 68 -14.10 0.68 -0.91
C ARG A 68 -14.49 0.20 0.49
N LEU A 69 -15.78 0.21 0.82
CA LEU A 69 -16.27 -0.30 2.11
C LEU A 69 -15.88 -1.76 2.33
N THR A 70 -16.07 -2.63 1.33
CA THR A 70 -15.72 -4.05 1.48
C THR A 70 -14.21 -4.28 1.61
N LEU A 71 -13.37 -3.46 0.97
CA LEU A 71 -11.92 -3.52 1.10
C LEU A 71 -11.46 -3.00 2.47
N ALA A 72 -12.05 -1.91 2.96
CA ALA A 72 -11.78 -1.35 4.28
C ALA A 72 -12.19 -2.30 5.40
N LEU A 73 -13.34 -2.97 5.27
CA LEU A 73 -13.77 -4.02 6.20
C LEU A 73 -12.82 -5.23 6.19
N ASN A 74 -12.29 -5.61 5.02
CA ASN A 74 -11.26 -6.64 4.94
C ASN A 74 -9.96 -6.23 5.63
N TYR A 75 -9.50 -5.00 5.39
CA TYR A 75 -8.31 -4.45 6.03
C TYR A 75 -8.46 -4.38 7.55
N ALA A 76 -9.63 -3.95 8.04
CA ALA A 76 -9.93 -3.94 9.47
C ALA A 76 -9.94 -5.34 10.10
N TRP A 77 -10.21 -6.39 9.32
CA TRP A 77 -10.22 -7.77 9.81
C TRP A 77 -8.83 -8.42 9.81
N GLY A 78 -8.04 -8.25 8.75
CA GLY A 78 -6.78 -8.99 8.55
C GLY A 78 -5.56 -8.14 8.15
N GLY A 79 -5.68 -6.81 8.13
CA GLY A 79 -4.64 -5.93 7.62
C GLY A 79 -4.32 -6.21 6.16
N LEU A 80 -3.03 -6.40 5.84
CA LEU A 80 -2.57 -6.74 4.48
C LEU A 80 -2.53 -8.25 4.21
N ASP A 81 -3.03 -9.09 5.10
CA ASP A 81 -3.13 -10.54 4.86
C ASP A 81 -4.09 -10.84 3.69
N VAL A 82 -3.55 -11.45 2.63
CA VAL A 82 -4.25 -11.64 1.35
C VAL A 82 -5.36 -12.70 1.43
N PHE A 83 -5.27 -13.67 2.35
CA PHE A 83 -6.22 -14.78 2.43
C PHE A 83 -7.65 -14.29 2.60
N GLY A 84 -7.87 -13.33 3.52
CA GLY A 84 -9.18 -12.76 3.78
C GLY A 84 -9.80 -12.05 2.57
N TYR A 85 -8.98 -11.42 1.72
CA TYR A 85 -9.46 -10.74 0.51
C TYR A 85 -9.93 -11.74 -0.55
N HIS A 86 -9.14 -12.79 -0.78
CA HIS A 86 -9.48 -13.85 -1.73
C HIS A 86 -10.69 -14.66 -1.28
N LEU A 87 -10.83 -14.94 0.02
CA LEU A 87 -12.00 -15.61 0.57
C LEU A 87 -13.30 -14.88 0.26
N VAL A 88 -13.31 -13.56 0.42
CA VAL A 88 -14.49 -12.74 0.09
C VAL A 88 -14.77 -12.78 -1.42
N ASN A 89 -13.74 -12.68 -2.28
CA ASN A 89 -13.92 -12.74 -3.73
C ASN A 89 -14.48 -14.08 -4.21
N VAL A 90 -13.90 -15.19 -3.75
CA VAL A 90 -14.36 -16.55 -4.09
C VAL A 90 -15.80 -16.76 -3.58
N THR A 91 -16.12 -16.26 -2.38
CA THR A 91 -17.49 -16.31 -1.85
C THR A 91 -18.47 -15.54 -2.73
N ILE A 92 -18.14 -14.31 -3.12
CA ILE A 92 -18.95 -13.50 -4.06
C ILE A 92 -19.16 -14.26 -5.38
N HIS A 93 -18.10 -14.87 -5.91
CA HIS A 93 -18.17 -15.61 -7.17
C HIS A 93 -19.07 -16.86 -7.06
N ILE A 94 -18.96 -17.62 -5.98
CA ILE A 94 -19.83 -18.78 -5.72
C ILE A 94 -21.29 -18.34 -5.55
N LEU A 95 -21.55 -17.27 -4.80
CA LEU A 95 -22.90 -16.71 -4.65
C LEU A 95 -23.47 -16.24 -5.99
N ALA A 96 -22.64 -15.64 -6.86
CA ALA A 96 -23.03 -15.29 -8.22
C ALA A 96 -23.40 -16.54 -9.04
N GLY A 97 -22.60 -17.61 -8.97
CA GLY A 97 -22.89 -18.88 -9.62
C GLY A 97 -24.21 -19.52 -9.14
N LEU A 98 -24.49 -19.45 -7.83
CA LEU A 98 -25.76 -19.91 -7.26
C LEU A 98 -26.96 -19.05 -7.72
N ALA A 99 -26.78 -17.73 -7.80
CA ALA A 99 -27.79 -16.82 -8.34
C ALA A 99 -28.05 -17.06 -9.83
N LEU A 100 -27.00 -17.34 -10.62
CA LEU A 100 -27.09 -17.72 -12.03
C LEU A 100 -27.85 -19.04 -12.20
N PHE A 101 -27.48 -20.07 -11.43
CA PHE A 101 -28.19 -21.35 -11.39
C PHE A 101 -29.69 -21.15 -11.11
N GLY A 102 -30.02 -20.39 -10.05
CA GLY A 102 -31.39 -20.08 -9.68
C GLY A 102 -32.14 -19.35 -10.80
N THR A 103 -31.50 -18.37 -11.43
CA THR A 103 -32.05 -17.58 -12.52
C THR A 103 -32.37 -18.47 -13.73
N VAL A 104 -31.36 -19.14 -14.29
CA VAL A 104 -31.51 -20.00 -15.48
C VAL A 104 -32.54 -21.10 -15.24
N ARG A 105 -32.51 -21.74 -14.06
CA ARG A 105 -33.49 -22.78 -13.70
C ARG A 105 -34.91 -22.25 -13.73
N LEU A 106 -35.14 -21.03 -13.22
CA LEU A 106 -36.47 -20.43 -13.24
C LEU A 106 -36.86 -19.92 -14.64
N THR A 107 -35.91 -19.45 -15.44
CA THR A 107 -36.10 -19.06 -16.85
C THR A 107 -36.57 -20.24 -17.69
N LEU A 108 -35.87 -21.37 -17.61
CA LEU A 108 -36.23 -22.60 -18.36
C LEU A 108 -37.58 -23.17 -17.94
N ARG A 109 -38.05 -22.83 -16.73
CA ARG A 109 -39.38 -23.19 -16.21
C ARG A 109 -40.40 -22.05 -16.37
N SER A 110 -40.11 -21.04 -17.18
CA SER A 110 -41.08 -19.97 -17.47
C SER A 110 -42.22 -20.52 -18.34
N ALA A 111 -43.38 -19.85 -18.33
CA ALA A 111 -44.53 -20.25 -19.15
C ALA A 111 -44.20 -20.35 -20.65
N ARG A 112 -43.15 -19.63 -21.10
CA ARG A 112 -42.70 -19.67 -22.49
C ARG A 112 -41.84 -20.88 -22.83
N LEU A 113 -41.12 -21.43 -21.85
CA LEU A 113 -40.13 -22.49 -22.06
C LEU A 113 -40.49 -23.82 -21.39
N GLU A 114 -41.50 -23.84 -20.51
CA GLU A 114 -41.90 -25.03 -19.76
C GLU A 114 -42.34 -26.21 -20.64
N THR A 115 -42.77 -25.96 -21.88
CA THR A 115 -43.12 -26.99 -22.86
C THR A 115 -41.89 -27.69 -23.46
N TYR A 116 -40.72 -27.05 -23.43
CA TYR A 116 -39.49 -27.59 -24.00
C TYR A 116 -38.64 -28.37 -22.99
N PHE A 117 -38.76 -28.04 -21.69
CA PHE A 117 -37.91 -28.58 -20.64
C PHE A 117 -38.72 -29.10 -19.45
N THR A 118 -38.47 -30.36 -19.09
CA THR A 118 -38.95 -30.90 -17.81
C THR A 118 -38.26 -30.21 -16.63
N THR A 119 -38.87 -30.29 -15.44
CA THR A 119 -38.26 -29.70 -14.22
C THR A 119 -36.87 -30.26 -13.93
N GLY A 120 -36.63 -31.55 -14.18
CA GLY A 120 -35.31 -32.18 -14.02
C GLY A 120 -34.29 -31.67 -15.04
N GLN A 121 -34.68 -31.59 -16.33
CA GLN A 121 -33.80 -31.04 -17.38
C GLN A 121 -33.45 -29.57 -17.13
N ALA A 122 -34.41 -28.75 -16.71
CA ALA A 122 -34.17 -27.36 -16.37
C ALA A 122 -33.15 -27.23 -15.22
N SER A 123 -33.22 -28.10 -14.21
CA SER A 123 -32.26 -28.16 -13.12
C SER A 123 -30.86 -28.56 -13.59
N VAL A 124 -30.73 -29.59 -14.42
CA VAL A 124 -29.43 -30.06 -14.92
C VAL A 124 -28.79 -29.04 -15.86
N LEU A 125 -29.54 -28.50 -16.83
CA LEU A 125 -29.02 -27.49 -17.76
C LEU A 125 -28.61 -26.22 -17.02
N ALA A 126 -29.40 -25.75 -16.05
CA ALA A 126 -29.02 -24.60 -15.23
C ALA A 126 -27.75 -24.87 -14.42
N PHE A 127 -27.57 -26.09 -13.89
CA PHE A 127 -26.35 -26.49 -13.20
C PHE A 127 -25.15 -26.47 -14.13
N VAL A 128 -25.26 -27.04 -15.34
CA VAL A 128 -24.17 -27.04 -16.32
C VAL A 128 -23.80 -25.62 -16.73
N VAL A 129 -24.78 -24.74 -17.01
CA VAL A 129 -24.52 -23.33 -17.33
C VAL A 129 -23.79 -22.62 -16.19
N ALA A 130 -24.25 -22.79 -14.96
CA ALA A 130 -23.63 -22.16 -13.80
C ALA A 130 -22.23 -22.73 -13.51
N LEU A 131 -22.06 -24.05 -13.62
CA LEU A 131 -20.78 -24.73 -13.44
C LEU A 131 -19.76 -24.23 -14.47
N PHE A 132 -20.14 -24.24 -15.75
CA PHE A 132 -19.30 -23.75 -16.84
C PHE A 132 -18.91 -22.30 -16.65
N TRP A 133 -19.84 -21.43 -16.25
CA TRP A 133 -19.56 -20.02 -15.98
C TRP A 133 -18.61 -19.84 -14.79
N LEU A 134 -18.78 -20.64 -13.74
CA LEU A 134 -18.02 -20.58 -12.50
C LEU A 134 -16.56 -21.03 -12.68
N VAL A 135 -16.31 -22.07 -13.48
CA VAL A 135 -14.96 -22.62 -13.68
C VAL A 135 -14.24 -22.04 -14.90
N HIS A 136 -14.88 -21.14 -15.64
CA HIS A 136 -14.35 -20.59 -16.89
C HIS A 136 -13.09 -19.71 -16.63
N PRO A 137 -11.96 -19.93 -17.33
CA PRO A 137 -10.70 -19.21 -17.05
C PRO A 137 -10.78 -17.69 -17.23
N LEU A 138 -11.67 -17.22 -18.12
CA LEU A 138 -11.93 -15.80 -18.34
C LEU A 138 -12.43 -15.04 -17.09
N GLN A 139 -12.87 -15.76 -16.06
CA GLN A 139 -13.30 -15.16 -14.80
C GLN A 139 -12.16 -14.84 -13.84
N THR A 140 -10.95 -15.38 -14.06
CA THR A 140 -9.81 -15.21 -13.14
C THR A 140 -9.48 -13.74 -12.87
N GLN A 141 -9.52 -12.87 -13.88
CA GLN A 141 -9.26 -11.44 -13.69
C GLN A 141 -10.33 -10.75 -12.80
N SER A 142 -11.55 -11.28 -12.69
CA SER A 142 -12.60 -10.69 -11.82
C SER A 142 -12.65 -11.30 -10.41
N VAL A 143 -12.07 -12.50 -10.25
CA VAL A 143 -12.13 -13.27 -9.00
C VAL A 143 -10.80 -13.21 -8.24
N THR A 144 -9.69 -13.46 -8.93
CA THR A 144 -8.35 -13.57 -8.33
C THR A 144 -7.67 -12.20 -8.18
N TYR A 145 -7.91 -11.26 -9.09
CA TYR A 145 -7.42 -9.89 -8.94
C TYR A 145 -8.28 -9.14 -7.91
N ILE A 146 -7.72 -8.81 -6.74
CA ILE A 146 -8.49 -8.46 -5.53
C ILE A 146 -9.45 -7.28 -5.78
N VAL A 147 -8.98 -6.16 -6.30
CA VAL A 147 -9.84 -4.97 -6.50
C VAL A 147 -10.89 -5.15 -7.59
N GLN A 148 -10.72 -6.12 -8.50
CA GLN A 148 -11.77 -6.49 -9.45
C GLN A 148 -12.94 -7.25 -8.80
N ARG A 149 -12.91 -7.42 -7.47
CA ARG A 149 -14.10 -7.61 -6.63
C ARG A 149 -15.25 -6.69 -7.03
N GLY A 150 -14.98 -5.45 -7.45
CA GLY A 150 -16.02 -4.54 -7.92
C GLY A 150 -16.84 -5.09 -9.09
N GLU A 151 -16.18 -5.78 -10.04
CA GLU A 151 -16.84 -6.45 -11.17
C GLU A 151 -17.64 -7.68 -10.71
N SER A 152 -17.01 -8.57 -9.93
CA SER A 152 -17.65 -9.80 -9.50
C SER A 152 -18.82 -9.57 -8.54
N MET A 153 -18.70 -8.57 -7.66
CA MET A 153 -19.76 -8.11 -6.75
C MET A 153 -20.92 -7.48 -7.50
N MET A 154 -20.67 -6.60 -8.48
CA MET A 154 -21.73 -6.05 -9.32
C MET A 154 -22.44 -7.16 -10.09
N GLY A 155 -21.71 -8.09 -10.71
CA GLY A 155 -22.29 -9.21 -11.43
C GLY A 155 -23.15 -10.13 -10.53
N MET A 156 -22.70 -10.41 -9.31
CA MET A 156 -23.49 -11.13 -8.30
C MET A 156 -24.79 -10.39 -8.00
N LEU A 157 -24.72 -9.10 -7.66
CA LEU A 157 -25.88 -8.28 -7.29
C LEU A 157 -26.85 -8.10 -8.47
N TYR A 158 -26.35 -8.05 -9.69
CA TYR A 158 -27.15 -8.06 -10.92
C TYR A 158 -27.99 -9.34 -11.02
N LEU A 159 -27.35 -10.50 -10.88
CA LEU A 159 -28.01 -11.80 -10.94
C LEU A 159 -29.00 -11.98 -9.78
N VAL A 160 -28.66 -11.51 -8.58
CA VAL A 160 -29.58 -11.52 -7.43
C VAL A 160 -30.79 -10.62 -7.69
N CYS A 161 -30.60 -9.42 -8.25
CA CYS A 161 -31.70 -8.52 -8.61
C CYS A 161 -32.66 -9.21 -9.61
N LEU A 162 -32.11 -9.78 -10.68
CA LEU A 162 -32.90 -10.52 -11.67
C LEU A 162 -33.60 -11.75 -11.06
N TYR A 163 -32.91 -12.52 -10.23
CA TYR A 163 -33.47 -13.66 -9.51
C TYR A 163 -34.66 -13.24 -8.63
N CYS A 164 -34.51 -12.15 -7.86
CA CYS A 164 -35.57 -11.60 -7.01
C CYS A 164 -36.78 -11.16 -7.85
N VAL A 165 -36.58 -10.49 -8.99
CA VAL A 165 -37.67 -10.14 -9.91
C VAL A 165 -38.40 -11.39 -10.40
N ILE A 166 -37.69 -12.45 -10.79
CA ILE A 166 -38.33 -13.71 -11.22
C ILE A 166 -39.11 -14.35 -10.06
N ARG A 167 -38.51 -14.42 -8.87
CA ARG A 167 -39.12 -15.01 -7.67
C ARG A 167 -40.37 -14.27 -7.22
N SER A 168 -40.41 -12.95 -7.38
CA SER A 168 -41.58 -12.14 -7.04
C SER A 168 -42.85 -12.61 -7.76
N THR A 169 -42.72 -13.12 -8.98
CA THR A 169 -43.87 -13.61 -9.78
C THR A 169 -44.46 -14.93 -9.28
N ARG A 170 -43.72 -15.65 -8.43
CA ARG A 170 -44.08 -16.99 -7.93
C ARG A 170 -44.33 -17.03 -6.42
N SER A 171 -44.13 -15.91 -5.73
CA SER A 171 -44.23 -15.81 -4.27
C SER A 171 -45.55 -15.19 -3.87
N LYS A 172 -46.20 -15.74 -2.83
CA LYS A 172 -47.35 -15.09 -2.17
C LYS A 172 -46.96 -13.74 -1.54
N ARG A 173 -45.70 -13.62 -1.09
CA ARG A 173 -45.11 -12.39 -0.54
C ARG A 173 -44.21 -11.76 -1.60
N ALA A 174 -44.79 -11.25 -2.68
CA ALA A 174 -44.03 -10.67 -3.80
C ALA A 174 -43.23 -9.43 -3.38
N TRP A 175 -43.79 -8.60 -2.48
CA TRP A 175 -43.17 -7.35 -2.02
C TRP A 175 -41.81 -7.56 -1.33
N LEU A 176 -41.60 -8.65 -0.59
CA LEU A 176 -40.30 -8.96 0.01
C LEU A 176 -39.21 -9.13 -1.05
N TRP A 177 -39.55 -9.76 -2.17
CA TRP A 177 -38.62 -9.92 -3.29
C TRP A 177 -38.37 -8.59 -4.01
N PHE A 178 -39.33 -7.66 -3.99
CA PHE A 178 -39.12 -6.30 -4.50
C PHE A 178 -38.11 -5.54 -3.65
N VAL A 179 -38.20 -5.65 -2.32
CA VAL A 179 -37.23 -5.05 -1.39
C VAL A 179 -35.83 -5.61 -1.66
N TRP A 180 -35.68 -6.93 -1.79
CA TRP A 180 -34.39 -7.53 -2.10
C TRP A 180 -33.87 -7.16 -3.49
N ALA A 181 -34.74 -7.03 -4.49
CA ALA A 181 -34.34 -6.55 -5.81
C ALA A 181 -33.87 -5.09 -5.78
N PHE A 182 -34.53 -4.23 -4.98
CA PHE A 182 -34.10 -2.86 -4.75
C PHE A 182 -32.74 -2.78 -4.06
N LEU A 183 -32.55 -3.51 -2.97
CA LEU A 183 -31.27 -3.54 -2.25
C LEU A 183 -30.14 -4.03 -3.16
N ALA A 184 -30.37 -5.12 -3.90
CA ALA A 184 -29.39 -5.64 -4.84
C ALA A 184 -29.06 -4.63 -5.95
N PHE A 185 -30.07 -3.92 -6.48
CA PHE A 185 -29.86 -2.88 -7.49
C PHE A 185 -28.99 -1.73 -6.98
N THR A 186 -29.37 -1.16 -5.83
CA THR A 186 -28.66 -0.03 -5.21
C THR A 186 -27.23 -0.39 -4.82
N LEU A 187 -27.02 -1.55 -4.20
CA LEU A 187 -25.68 -2.04 -3.86
C LEU A 187 -24.83 -2.35 -5.11
N GLY A 188 -25.45 -2.89 -6.16
CA GLY A 188 -24.78 -3.14 -7.43
C GLY A 188 -24.32 -1.86 -8.10
N ALA A 189 -25.16 -0.81 -8.10
CA ALA A 189 -24.82 0.51 -8.61
C ALA A 189 -23.67 1.15 -7.80
N ALA A 190 -23.70 0.99 -6.48
CA ALA A 190 -22.61 1.40 -5.58
C ALA A 190 -21.30 0.61 -5.77
N SER A 191 -21.31 -0.48 -6.56
CA SER A 191 -20.13 -1.32 -6.85
C SER A 191 -19.51 -0.99 -8.20
N LYS A 192 -20.33 -0.90 -9.27
CA LYS A 192 -19.86 -0.63 -10.64
C LYS A 192 -20.98 -0.09 -11.53
N GLU A 193 -20.60 0.76 -12.49
CA GLU A 193 -21.50 1.54 -13.34
C GLU A 193 -22.29 0.67 -14.34
N ILE A 194 -21.77 -0.51 -14.68
CA ILE A 194 -22.41 -1.51 -15.55
C ILE A 194 -23.82 -1.89 -15.05
N MET A 195 -24.08 -1.74 -13.74
CA MET A 195 -25.40 -1.97 -13.16
C MET A 195 -26.52 -1.15 -13.81
N ALA A 196 -26.20 0.01 -14.41
CA ALA A 196 -27.16 0.83 -15.16
C ALA A 196 -27.85 0.05 -16.29
N THR A 197 -27.19 -0.96 -16.87
CA THR A 197 -27.77 -1.79 -17.94
C THR A 197 -28.95 -2.64 -17.45
N ALA A 198 -29.04 -2.91 -16.14
CA ALA A 198 -30.17 -3.63 -15.53
C ALA A 198 -31.51 -2.90 -15.73
N LEU A 199 -31.48 -1.57 -15.86
CA LEU A 199 -32.64 -0.73 -16.17
C LEU A 199 -33.34 -1.13 -17.48
N VAL A 200 -32.60 -1.72 -18.42
CA VAL A 200 -33.11 -2.14 -19.74
C VAL A 200 -33.22 -3.66 -19.81
N VAL A 201 -32.17 -4.37 -19.39
CA VAL A 201 -32.10 -5.84 -19.53
C VAL A 201 -33.15 -6.55 -18.66
N ILE A 202 -33.39 -6.11 -17.43
CA ILE A 202 -34.36 -6.77 -16.53
C ILE A 202 -35.81 -6.56 -17.02
N PRO A 203 -36.26 -5.35 -17.41
CA PRO A 203 -37.59 -5.19 -18.01
C PRO A 203 -37.74 -5.95 -19.33
N LEU A 204 -36.69 -5.99 -20.15
CA LEU A 204 -36.70 -6.78 -21.39
C LEU A 204 -36.83 -8.29 -21.09
N TYR A 205 -36.10 -8.79 -20.08
CA TYR A 205 -36.22 -10.15 -19.60
C TYR A 205 -37.66 -10.46 -19.16
N ASP A 206 -38.24 -9.59 -18.33
CA ASP A 206 -39.62 -9.73 -17.86
C ASP A 206 -40.60 -9.80 -19.02
N ARG A 207 -40.49 -8.85 -19.95
CA ARG A 207 -41.31 -8.82 -21.16
C ARG A 207 -41.25 -10.12 -21.95
N ILE A 208 -40.12 -10.81 -21.96
CA ILE A 208 -39.93 -12.03 -22.78
C ILE A 208 -40.35 -13.30 -22.05
N PHE A 209 -40.05 -13.41 -20.76
CA PHE A 209 -40.19 -14.66 -19.98
C PHE A 209 -41.29 -14.63 -18.93
N LEU A 210 -41.69 -13.46 -18.41
CA LEU A 210 -42.60 -13.34 -17.27
C LEU A 210 -43.96 -12.73 -17.63
N SER A 211 -44.00 -11.82 -18.60
CA SER A 211 -45.21 -11.12 -19.06
C SER A 211 -45.54 -11.43 -20.51
N LYS A 212 -46.82 -11.44 -20.88
CA LYS A 212 -47.24 -11.63 -22.29
C LYS A 212 -47.07 -10.36 -23.11
N SER A 213 -47.17 -9.18 -22.48
CA SER A 213 -47.06 -7.88 -23.13
C SER A 213 -46.43 -6.81 -22.23
N TRP A 214 -45.97 -5.71 -22.83
CA TRP A 214 -45.48 -4.53 -22.10
C TRP A 214 -46.56 -3.94 -21.18
N LYS A 215 -47.82 -3.91 -21.64
CA LYS A 215 -48.96 -3.43 -20.83
C LYS A 215 -49.18 -4.29 -19.59
N GLU A 216 -49.05 -5.61 -19.72
CA GLU A 216 -49.14 -6.52 -18.57
C GLU A 216 -47.99 -6.31 -17.58
N MET A 217 -46.76 -6.17 -18.08
CA MET A 217 -45.58 -5.90 -17.27
C MET A 217 -45.75 -4.61 -16.45
N ILE A 218 -46.11 -3.50 -17.11
CA ILE A 218 -46.32 -2.20 -16.46
C ILE A 218 -47.45 -2.29 -15.43
N ARG A 219 -48.58 -2.92 -15.77
CA ARG A 219 -49.70 -3.07 -14.85
C ARG A 219 -49.35 -3.89 -13.60
N LYS A 220 -48.57 -4.97 -13.75
CA LYS A 220 -48.25 -5.89 -12.64
C LYS A 220 -47.05 -5.43 -11.82
N ARG A 221 -46.07 -4.75 -12.44
CA ARG A 221 -44.75 -4.49 -11.85
C ARG A 221 -44.18 -3.10 -12.18
N GLY A 222 -44.93 -2.22 -12.84
CA GLY A 222 -44.47 -0.86 -13.17
C GLY A 222 -44.07 -0.05 -11.93
N ILE A 223 -44.85 -0.12 -10.85
CA ILE A 223 -44.53 0.53 -9.57
C ILE A 223 -43.25 -0.05 -8.96
N MET A 224 -43.06 -1.37 -9.03
CA MET A 224 -41.82 -2.00 -8.57
C MET A 224 -40.63 -1.47 -9.36
N TYR A 225 -40.71 -1.46 -10.70
CA TYR A 225 -39.63 -0.93 -11.53
C TYR A 225 -39.35 0.54 -11.24
N LEU A 226 -40.40 1.36 -11.08
CA LEU A 226 -40.23 2.76 -10.67
C LEU A 226 -39.52 2.88 -9.31
N ALA A 227 -39.94 2.10 -8.31
CA ALA A 227 -39.35 2.12 -6.98
C ALA A 227 -37.89 1.62 -6.95
N ILE A 228 -37.57 0.61 -7.76
CA ILE A 228 -36.20 0.07 -7.85
C ILE A 228 -35.30 1.06 -8.60
N TYR A 229 -35.78 1.59 -9.72
CA TYR A 229 -34.94 2.30 -10.68
C TYR A 229 -34.85 3.79 -10.43
N LEU A 230 -35.89 4.45 -9.88
CA LEU A 230 -35.84 5.89 -9.64
C LEU A 230 -34.65 6.31 -8.76
N PRO A 231 -34.36 5.64 -7.62
CA PRO A 231 -33.21 6.00 -6.80
C PRO A 231 -31.87 5.75 -7.50
N GLY A 232 -31.73 4.66 -8.26
CA GLY A 232 -30.50 4.41 -8.99
C GLY A 232 -30.34 5.29 -10.24
N ILE A 233 -31.43 5.74 -10.87
CA ILE A 233 -31.38 6.77 -11.92
C ILE A 233 -30.94 8.10 -11.32
N VAL A 234 -31.48 8.50 -10.16
CA VAL A 234 -31.04 9.70 -9.45
C VAL A 234 -29.56 9.58 -9.08
N TRP A 235 -29.14 8.46 -8.51
CA TRP A 235 -27.75 8.21 -8.17
C TRP A 235 -26.83 8.23 -9.41
N LEU A 236 -27.20 7.55 -10.50
CA LEU A 236 -26.45 7.55 -11.75
C LEU A 236 -26.41 8.96 -12.35
N SER A 237 -27.51 9.71 -12.25
CA SER A 237 -27.55 11.10 -12.72
C SER A 237 -26.64 11.99 -11.89
N VAL A 238 -26.59 11.84 -10.56
CA VAL A 238 -25.69 12.63 -9.71
C VAL A 238 -24.22 12.29 -9.95
N ASN A 239 -23.90 11.01 -10.18
CA ASN A 239 -22.50 10.55 -10.23
C ASN A 239 -21.91 10.47 -11.66
N VAL A 240 -22.75 10.25 -12.68
CA VAL A 240 -22.32 10.03 -14.07
C VAL A 240 -22.70 11.20 -14.98
N LEU A 241 -23.85 11.87 -14.78
CA LEU A 241 -24.29 12.97 -15.65
C LEU A 241 -23.37 14.21 -15.61
N PRO A 242 -22.85 14.67 -14.44
CA PRO A 242 -21.88 15.76 -14.42
C PRO A 242 -20.60 15.43 -15.18
N VAL A 243 -20.20 14.15 -15.24
CA VAL A 243 -19.04 13.69 -16.01
C VAL A 243 -19.34 13.72 -17.51
N LEU A 244 -20.53 13.26 -17.90
CA LEU A 244 -21.00 13.27 -19.29
C LEU A 244 -21.19 14.68 -19.87
N LEU A 245 -21.64 15.64 -19.04
CA LEU A 245 -21.92 17.00 -19.46
C LEU A 245 -20.69 17.93 -19.41
N LYS A 246 -19.61 17.54 -18.73
CA LYS A 246 -18.40 18.38 -18.60
C LYS A 246 -17.72 18.79 -19.92
N PRO A 247 -17.74 18.00 -21.02
CA PRO A 247 -17.25 18.47 -22.32
C PRO A 247 -18.00 19.70 -22.86
N LEU A 248 -19.24 19.94 -22.40
CA LEU A 248 -20.04 21.11 -22.75
C LEU A 248 -19.74 22.34 -21.88
N PHE A 249 -19.05 22.15 -20.74
CA PHE A 249 -18.71 23.18 -19.76
C PHE A 249 -17.22 23.09 -19.41
N ALA A 250 -16.36 23.50 -20.34
CA ALA A 250 -14.90 23.40 -20.21
C ALA A 250 -14.36 24.15 -18.98
N GLY A 251 -13.47 23.49 -18.22
CA GLY A 251 -12.68 24.12 -17.16
C GLY A 251 -12.65 23.33 -15.85
N SER A 252 -11.88 22.23 -15.80
CA SER A 252 -11.29 21.68 -14.55
C SER A 252 -10.63 20.34 -14.89
N GLU A 253 -9.31 20.37 -15.06
CA GLU A 253 -8.43 19.21 -14.87
C GLU A 253 -8.33 18.97 -13.36
N SER A 254 -8.66 17.76 -12.89
CA SER A 254 -8.40 17.20 -11.53
C SER A 254 -9.57 16.51 -10.82
N ASN A 255 -10.64 16.06 -11.50
CA ASN A 255 -11.61 15.19 -10.83
C ASN A 255 -11.31 13.70 -11.13
N PRO A 256 -10.89 12.89 -10.14
CA PRO A 256 -10.61 11.46 -10.34
C PRO A 256 -11.83 10.68 -10.85
N ILE A 257 -13.06 11.20 -10.73
CA ILE A 257 -14.31 10.56 -11.23
C ILE A 257 -14.36 10.54 -12.77
N ILE A 258 -13.66 11.47 -13.41
CA ILE A 258 -13.59 11.61 -14.86
C ILE A 258 -12.72 10.50 -15.48
N ALA A 259 -11.63 10.13 -14.81
CA ALA A 259 -10.70 9.10 -15.27
C ALA A 259 -11.29 7.68 -15.18
N SER A 260 -12.17 7.40 -14.21
CA SER A 260 -12.77 6.07 -14.01
C SER A 260 -13.98 5.80 -14.91
N ALA A 261 -14.70 6.85 -15.31
CA ALA A 261 -15.86 6.77 -16.20
C ALA A 261 -15.50 6.90 -17.69
N GLY A 262 -14.23 7.10 -18.03
CA GLY A 262 -13.74 7.03 -19.40
C GLY A 262 -13.84 8.31 -20.25
N PHE A 263 -14.47 9.36 -19.75
CA PHE A 263 -14.54 10.62 -20.46
C PHE A 263 -13.25 11.42 -20.20
N GLY A 264 -12.47 11.74 -21.23
CA GLY A 264 -11.27 12.56 -21.09
C GLY A 264 -9.96 11.78 -20.94
N VAL A 265 -9.87 10.55 -21.47
CA VAL A 265 -8.59 9.85 -21.64
C VAL A 265 -7.70 10.69 -22.59
N PRO A 266 -6.56 11.24 -22.13
CA PRO A 266 -5.70 12.05 -22.97
C PRO A 266 -5.23 11.22 -24.18
N GLY A 267 -5.39 11.77 -25.39
CA GLY A 267 -4.95 11.11 -26.63
C GLY A 267 -5.90 10.06 -27.23
N LEU A 268 -7.08 9.83 -26.66
CA LEU A 268 -8.06 8.87 -27.20
C LEU A 268 -9.46 9.48 -27.36
N SER A 269 -9.86 9.77 -28.60
CA SER A 269 -11.20 10.28 -28.90
C SER A 269 -12.27 9.17 -28.89
N PRO A 270 -13.56 9.49 -28.64
CA PRO A 270 -14.67 8.56 -28.82
C PRO A 270 -14.69 7.88 -30.20
N ALA A 271 -14.38 8.62 -31.27
CA ALA A 271 -14.34 8.06 -32.63
C ALA A 271 -13.24 6.99 -32.77
N GLN A 272 -12.02 7.28 -32.30
CA GLN A 272 -10.91 6.31 -32.30
C GLN A 272 -11.22 5.08 -31.45
N TYR A 273 -11.90 5.28 -30.31
CA TYR A 273 -12.32 4.17 -29.45
C TYR A 273 -13.32 3.26 -30.16
N VAL A 274 -14.42 3.81 -30.69
CA VAL A 274 -15.50 3.05 -31.37
C VAL A 274 -14.96 2.22 -32.52
N VAL A 275 -14.06 2.78 -33.33
CA VAL A 275 -13.49 2.12 -34.50
C VAL A 275 -12.72 0.84 -34.14
N SER A 276 -12.21 0.75 -32.91
CA SER A 276 -11.44 -0.40 -32.43
C SER A 276 -12.31 -1.44 -31.69
N GLN A 277 -13.49 -1.06 -31.20
CA GLN A 277 -14.34 -1.93 -30.39
C GLN A 277 -14.84 -3.20 -31.10
N PRO A 278 -15.17 -3.20 -32.40
CA PRO A 278 -15.60 -4.43 -33.06
C PRO A 278 -14.57 -5.56 -32.99
N GLY A 279 -13.27 -5.22 -33.11
CA GLY A 279 -12.18 -6.18 -32.95
C GLY A 279 -12.08 -6.72 -31.52
N VAL A 280 -12.24 -5.84 -30.52
CA VAL A 280 -12.26 -6.21 -29.10
C VAL A 280 -13.44 -7.15 -28.77
N ILE A 281 -14.63 -6.84 -29.25
CA ILE A 281 -15.82 -7.67 -29.01
C ILE A 281 -15.66 -9.05 -29.69
N LEU A 282 -15.09 -9.09 -30.89
CA LEU A 282 -14.80 -10.35 -31.57
C LEU A 282 -13.76 -11.18 -30.82
N HIS A 283 -12.73 -10.53 -30.26
CA HIS A 283 -11.76 -11.17 -29.39
C HIS A 283 -12.44 -11.76 -28.14
N TYR A 284 -13.31 -11.00 -27.45
CA TYR A 284 -14.07 -11.53 -26.33
C TYR A 284 -14.97 -12.73 -26.70
N LEU A 285 -15.65 -12.67 -27.85
CA LEU A 285 -16.44 -13.80 -28.36
C LEU A 285 -15.56 -15.03 -28.62
N THR A 286 -14.33 -14.83 -29.08
CA THR A 286 -13.35 -15.92 -29.25
C THR A 286 -13.00 -16.54 -27.89
N LEU A 287 -12.74 -15.70 -26.87
CA LEU A 287 -12.41 -16.15 -25.53
C LEU A 287 -13.54 -16.92 -24.81
N VAL A 288 -14.80 -16.77 -25.24
CA VAL A 288 -15.93 -17.60 -24.73
C VAL A 288 -15.76 -19.08 -25.11
N PHE A 289 -15.20 -19.37 -26.29
CA PHE A 289 -15.02 -20.74 -26.77
C PHE A 289 -13.60 -21.25 -26.53
N TRP A 290 -12.61 -20.37 -26.66
CA TRP A 290 -11.20 -20.68 -26.54
C TRP A 290 -10.50 -19.64 -25.64
N PRO A 291 -10.50 -19.84 -24.31
CA PRO A 291 -9.96 -18.88 -23.34
C PRO A 291 -8.43 -18.95 -23.28
N HIS A 292 -7.75 -18.70 -24.41
CA HIS A 292 -6.29 -18.64 -24.51
C HIS A 292 -5.85 -17.82 -25.75
N PRO A 293 -4.79 -16.99 -25.63
CA PRO A 293 -4.05 -16.69 -24.41
C PRO A 293 -4.83 -15.70 -23.51
N LEU A 294 -4.72 -15.85 -22.19
CA LEU A 294 -5.26 -14.91 -21.21
C LEU A 294 -4.12 -14.12 -20.57
N CYS A 295 -4.29 -12.81 -20.44
CA CYS A 295 -3.30 -11.92 -19.87
C CYS A 295 -3.97 -10.70 -19.21
N LEU A 296 -3.22 -10.03 -18.33
CA LEU A 296 -3.73 -8.82 -17.68
C LEU A 296 -3.92 -7.67 -18.70
N ASP A 297 -3.03 -7.59 -19.69
CA ASP A 297 -2.92 -6.49 -20.63
C ASP A 297 -2.55 -6.96 -22.05
N TYR A 298 -3.49 -6.83 -22.97
CA TYR A 298 -3.33 -7.18 -24.38
C TYR A 298 -2.55 -6.14 -25.21
N GLU A 299 -2.18 -4.99 -24.63
CA GLU A 299 -1.64 -3.82 -25.33
C GLU A 299 -2.46 -3.45 -26.58
N TRP A 300 -3.79 -3.61 -26.50
CA TRP A 300 -4.67 -3.46 -27.64
C TRP A 300 -4.56 -2.04 -28.22
N ARG A 301 -4.15 -1.93 -29.48
CA ARG A 301 -3.93 -0.63 -30.14
C ARG A 301 -5.20 -0.15 -30.84
N VAL A 302 -5.31 1.17 -30.98
CA VAL A 302 -6.33 1.78 -31.84
C VAL A 302 -6.16 1.24 -33.26
N ALA A 303 -7.26 0.81 -33.87
CA ALA A 303 -7.24 0.28 -35.23
C ALA A 303 -6.69 1.34 -36.20
N ALA A 304 -5.64 0.97 -36.93
CA ALA A 304 -4.90 1.86 -37.83
C ALA A 304 -5.27 1.65 -39.31
N THR A 305 -5.90 0.52 -39.65
CA THR A 305 -6.21 0.16 -41.04
C THR A 305 -7.71 -0.10 -41.22
N ALA A 306 -8.23 0.18 -42.42
CA ALA A 306 -9.63 -0.09 -42.74
C ALA A 306 -10.01 -1.57 -42.54
N MET A 307 -9.08 -2.51 -42.76
CA MET A 307 -9.36 -3.93 -42.62
C MET A 307 -9.53 -4.40 -41.17
N GLN A 308 -8.80 -3.78 -40.23
CA GLN A 308 -9.00 -3.99 -38.80
C GLN A 308 -10.38 -3.52 -38.31
N VAL A 309 -11.07 -2.71 -39.11
CA VAL A 309 -12.37 -2.08 -38.76
C VAL A 309 -13.51 -2.75 -39.51
N ILE A 310 -13.41 -2.85 -40.85
CA ILE A 310 -14.51 -3.28 -41.72
C ILE A 310 -14.88 -4.74 -41.47
N GLY A 311 -13.90 -5.65 -41.42
CA GLY A 311 -14.16 -7.09 -41.22
C GLY A 311 -14.87 -7.35 -39.88
N PRO A 312 -14.24 -7.03 -38.73
CA PRO A 312 -14.88 -7.16 -37.43
C PRO A 312 -16.16 -6.33 -37.31
N GLY A 313 -16.19 -5.12 -37.89
CA GLY A 313 -17.34 -4.22 -37.88
C GLY A 313 -18.58 -4.83 -38.55
N LEU A 314 -18.43 -5.36 -39.77
CA LEU A 314 -19.52 -6.03 -40.49
C LEU A 314 -20.03 -7.25 -39.72
N LEU A 315 -19.13 -8.03 -39.12
CA LEU A 315 -19.52 -9.18 -38.31
C LEU A 315 -20.30 -8.77 -37.06
N ILE A 316 -19.83 -7.77 -36.32
CA ILE A 316 -20.52 -7.27 -35.12
C ILE A 316 -21.87 -6.62 -35.47
N VAL A 317 -21.94 -5.83 -36.54
CA VAL A 317 -23.22 -5.28 -37.04
C VAL A 317 -24.17 -6.40 -37.45
N GLY A 318 -23.67 -7.43 -38.14
CA GLY A 318 -24.42 -8.64 -38.48
C GLY A 318 -24.94 -9.37 -37.24
N LEU A 319 -24.13 -9.54 -36.20
CA LEU A 319 -24.51 -10.18 -34.94
C LEU A 319 -25.54 -9.34 -34.16
N LEU A 320 -25.41 -8.01 -34.16
CA LEU A 320 -26.40 -7.10 -33.58
C LEU A 320 -27.73 -7.20 -34.32
N ALA A 321 -27.71 -7.15 -35.65
CA ALA A 321 -28.90 -7.29 -36.49
C ALA A 321 -29.56 -8.66 -36.31
N ALA A 322 -28.76 -9.73 -36.28
CA ALA A 322 -29.23 -11.09 -36.01
C ALA A 322 -29.84 -11.21 -34.61
N SER A 323 -29.23 -10.59 -33.60
CA SER A 323 -29.75 -10.57 -32.22
C SER A 323 -31.07 -9.82 -32.13
N ALA A 324 -31.20 -8.65 -32.79
CA ALA A 324 -32.44 -7.88 -32.84
C ALA A 324 -33.54 -8.60 -33.63
N TRP A 325 -33.21 -9.21 -34.77
CA TRP A 325 -34.13 -10.04 -35.54
C TRP A 325 -34.61 -11.25 -34.74
N ALA A 326 -33.68 -11.95 -34.07
CA ALA A 326 -33.99 -13.05 -33.18
C ALA A 326 -34.80 -12.59 -31.97
N LEU A 327 -34.65 -11.35 -31.49
CA LEU A 327 -35.46 -10.84 -30.38
C LEU A 327 -36.94 -10.77 -30.74
N VAL A 328 -37.25 -10.61 -32.03
CA VAL A 328 -38.61 -10.60 -32.56
C VAL A 328 -39.07 -12.02 -32.93
N LYS A 329 -38.25 -12.79 -33.64
CA LYS A 329 -38.63 -14.11 -34.19
C LYS A 329 -38.44 -15.27 -33.21
N HIS A 330 -37.36 -15.25 -32.43
CA HIS A 330 -37.00 -16.26 -31.43
C HIS A 330 -36.61 -15.60 -30.10
N PRO A 331 -37.57 -14.96 -29.39
CA PRO A 331 -37.24 -13.98 -28.36
C PRO A 331 -36.30 -14.46 -27.25
N PRO A 332 -36.35 -15.73 -26.78
CA PRO A 332 -35.38 -16.22 -25.81
C PRO A 332 -33.91 -16.18 -26.28
N ILE A 333 -33.65 -16.53 -27.56
CA ILE A 333 -32.31 -16.53 -28.14
C ILE A 333 -31.88 -15.09 -28.42
N GLY A 334 -32.79 -14.29 -28.99
CA GLY A 334 -32.53 -12.87 -29.22
C GLY A 334 -32.26 -12.10 -27.94
N PHE A 335 -32.93 -12.45 -26.84
CA PHE A 335 -32.64 -11.87 -25.52
C PHE A 335 -31.19 -12.14 -25.10
N ALA A 336 -30.69 -13.36 -25.27
CA ALA A 336 -29.32 -13.68 -24.87
C ALA A 336 -28.29 -12.85 -25.68
N GLY A 337 -28.49 -12.73 -27.00
CA GLY A 337 -27.65 -11.88 -27.86
C GLY A 337 -27.72 -10.41 -27.48
N VAL A 338 -28.93 -9.85 -27.32
CA VAL A 338 -29.11 -8.45 -26.92
C VAL A 338 -28.58 -8.18 -25.51
N ALA A 339 -28.76 -9.10 -24.57
CA ALA A 339 -28.23 -8.97 -23.21
C ALA A 339 -26.70 -8.94 -23.19
N PHE A 340 -26.03 -9.77 -24.00
CA PHE A 340 -24.57 -9.73 -24.15
C PHE A 340 -24.10 -8.32 -24.57
N PHE A 341 -24.66 -7.77 -25.64
CA PHE A 341 -24.26 -6.44 -26.11
C PHE A 341 -24.65 -5.32 -25.15
N LEU A 342 -25.84 -5.36 -24.55
CA LEU A 342 -26.28 -4.34 -23.59
C LEU A 342 -25.45 -4.32 -22.31
N ILE A 343 -25.09 -5.48 -21.77
CA ILE A 343 -24.27 -5.55 -20.54
C ILE A 343 -22.85 -5.05 -20.84
N LEU A 344 -22.32 -5.39 -22.02
CA LEU A 344 -20.98 -4.97 -22.43
C LEU A 344 -20.92 -3.49 -22.87
N SER A 345 -22.04 -2.88 -23.24
CA SER A 345 -22.06 -1.55 -23.86
C SER A 345 -21.42 -0.43 -23.02
N PRO A 346 -21.54 -0.34 -21.68
CA PRO A 346 -20.90 0.74 -20.93
C PRO A 346 -19.37 0.73 -21.03
N THR A 347 -18.78 -0.43 -21.30
CA THR A 347 -17.32 -0.60 -21.35
C THR A 347 -16.79 -0.89 -22.75
N SER A 348 -17.62 -1.31 -23.71
CA SER A 348 -17.19 -1.60 -25.09
C SER A 348 -18.17 -1.00 -26.11
N SER A 349 -18.33 0.33 -26.10
CA SER A 349 -19.13 1.09 -27.08
C SER A 349 -18.43 2.37 -27.54
N PHE A 350 -18.93 3.54 -27.12
CA PHE A 350 -18.46 4.86 -27.53
C PHE A 350 -17.83 5.67 -26.40
N ILE A 351 -17.89 5.16 -25.17
CA ILE A 351 -17.25 5.77 -24.00
C ILE A 351 -15.78 5.33 -24.00
N PRO A 352 -14.82 6.23 -24.25
CA PRO A 352 -13.40 5.86 -24.26
C PRO A 352 -12.99 5.29 -22.91
N LEU A 353 -12.13 4.29 -22.87
CA LEU A 353 -11.48 3.84 -21.64
C LEU A 353 -9.99 3.70 -21.91
N HIS A 354 -9.16 3.90 -20.88
CA HIS A 354 -7.70 3.85 -21.04
C HIS A 354 -7.24 2.50 -21.60
N ASP A 355 -7.83 1.40 -21.11
CA ASP A 355 -7.62 0.07 -21.67
C ASP A 355 -8.71 -0.24 -22.70
N LEU A 356 -8.30 -0.57 -23.94
CA LEU A 356 -9.24 -0.94 -24.99
C LEU A 356 -9.83 -2.35 -24.77
N ALA A 357 -9.03 -3.30 -24.28
CA ALA A 357 -9.44 -4.68 -24.03
C ALA A 357 -8.96 -5.17 -22.65
N VAL A 358 -9.88 -5.70 -21.84
CA VAL A 358 -9.62 -6.32 -20.52
C VAL A 358 -10.64 -7.43 -20.25
N GLU A 359 -10.18 -8.54 -19.69
CA GLU A 359 -10.94 -9.79 -19.55
C GLU A 359 -12.13 -9.67 -18.59
N HIS A 360 -11.95 -8.94 -17.49
CA HIS A 360 -12.97 -8.83 -16.44
C HIS A 360 -14.29 -8.23 -16.94
N ARG A 361 -14.30 -7.48 -18.06
CA ARG A 361 -15.54 -7.00 -18.71
C ARG A 361 -16.47 -8.13 -19.14
N MET A 362 -15.95 -9.35 -19.33
CA MET A 362 -16.72 -10.52 -19.73
C MET A 362 -17.38 -11.25 -18.56
N TYR A 363 -17.21 -10.79 -17.31
CA TYR A 363 -17.73 -11.49 -16.13
C TYR A 363 -19.21 -11.84 -16.25
N LEU A 364 -20.05 -10.82 -16.44
CA LEU A 364 -21.49 -11.00 -16.58
C LEU A 364 -21.94 -11.32 -18.03
N PRO A 365 -21.39 -10.70 -19.11
CA PRO A 365 -21.74 -11.04 -20.48
C PRO A 365 -21.53 -12.50 -20.88
N LEU A 366 -20.60 -13.22 -20.22
CA LEU A 366 -20.37 -14.64 -20.46
C LEU A 366 -21.60 -15.51 -20.14
N ALA A 367 -22.40 -15.14 -19.14
CA ALA A 367 -23.53 -15.95 -18.67
C ALA A 367 -24.61 -16.23 -19.73
N PRO A 368 -25.18 -15.21 -20.45
CA PRO A 368 -26.15 -15.47 -21.51
C PRO A 368 -25.56 -16.26 -22.69
N MET A 369 -24.26 -16.10 -23.00
CA MET A 369 -23.60 -16.86 -24.07
C MET A 369 -23.47 -18.33 -23.71
N LEU A 370 -22.99 -18.66 -22.50
CA LEU A 370 -22.91 -20.04 -22.03
C LEU A 370 -24.30 -20.68 -21.92
N ALA A 371 -25.34 -19.92 -21.54
CA ALA A 371 -26.71 -20.43 -21.55
C ALA A 371 -27.15 -20.88 -22.96
N VAL A 372 -26.90 -20.06 -23.99
CA VAL A 372 -27.21 -20.44 -25.37
C VAL A 372 -26.39 -21.64 -25.84
N ILE A 373 -25.08 -21.65 -25.57
CA ILE A 373 -24.16 -22.73 -25.98
C ILE A 373 -24.59 -24.07 -25.37
N VAL A 374 -24.84 -24.11 -24.06
CA VAL A 374 -25.23 -25.34 -23.35
C VAL A 374 -26.59 -25.84 -23.84
N ILE A 375 -27.58 -24.96 -24.02
CA ILE A 375 -28.92 -25.33 -24.49
C ILE A 375 -28.86 -25.82 -25.95
N ALA A 376 -28.12 -25.13 -26.82
CA ALA A 376 -27.94 -25.52 -28.21
C ALA A 376 -27.23 -26.88 -28.33
N GLY A 377 -26.16 -27.08 -27.55
CA GLY A 377 -25.45 -28.35 -27.48
C GLY A 377 -26.34 -29.51 -27.01
N TRP A 378 -27.19 -29.26 -26.02
CA TRP A 378 -28.18 -30.25 -25.57
C TRP A 378 -29.17 -30.64 -26.67
N PHE A 379 -29.70 -29.67 -27.42
CA PHE A 379 -30.57 -29.96 -28.57
C PHE A 379 -29.84 -30.70 -29.69
N ALA A 380 -28.58 -30.35 -29.97
CA ALA A 380 -27.77 -31.02 -30.98
C ALA A 380 -27.51 -32.49 -30.63
N LEU A 381 -27.11 -32.77 -29.39
CA LEU A 381 -26.86 -34.13 -28.90
C LEU A 381 -28.13 -34.98 -28.88
N LYS A 382 -29.30 -34.37 -28.64
CA LYS A 382 -30.60 -35.05 -28.70
C LYS A 382 -31.00 -35.48 -30.11
N ARG A 383 -30.43 -34.87 -31.16
CA ARG A 383 -30.67 -35.24 -32.57
C ARG A 383 -29.83 -36.42 -33.03
N LEU A 384 -28.80 -36.81 -32.27
CA LEU A 384 -27.98 -37.96 -32.61
C LEU A 384 -28.77 -39.26 -32.36
N PRO A 385 -28.65 -40.29 -33.22
CA PRO A 385 -29.34 -41.56 -33.09
C PRO A 385 -28.65 -42.45 -32.04
N LEU A 386 -28.54 -41.95 -30.81
CA LEU A 386 -27.91 -42.64 -29.68
C LEU A 386 -28.96 -43.18 -28.73
N ASP A 387 -28.73 -44.38 -28.19
CA ASP A 387 -29.51 -44.92 -27.09
C ASP A 387 -29.47 -43.97 -25.88
N ARG A 388 -30.56 -43.95 -25.10
CA ARG A 388 -30.71 -43.01 -23.97
C ARG A 388 -29.53 -43.06 -22.99
N ASN A 389 -29.07 -44.25 -22.63
CA ASN A 389 -27.96 -44.41 -21.68
C ASN A 389 -26.63 -43.90 -22.27
N ILE A 390 -26.39 -44.17 -23.56
CA ILE A 390 -25.21 -43.69 -24.27
C ILE A 390 -25.26 -42.17 -24.40
N SER A 391 -26.40 -41.60 -24.77
CA SER A 391 -26.59 -40.15 -24.87
C SER A 391 -26.32 -39.43 -23.54
N VAL A 392 -26.81 -39.99 -22.41
CA VAL A 392 -26.51 -39.45 -21.07
C VAL A 392 -25.03 -39.58 -20.75
N ALA A 393 -24.40 -40.72 -21.01
CA ALA A 393 -22.98 -40.92 -20.77
C ALA A 393 -22.11 -39.94 -21.58
N VAL A 394 -22.43 -39.72 -22.86
CA VAL A 394 -21.76 -38.75 -23.74
C VAL A 394 -21.94 -37.32 -23.22
N GLN A 395 -23.16 -36.94 -22.83
CA GLN A 395 -23.44 -35.61 -22.26
C GLN A 395 -22.66 -35.39 -20.96
N THR A 396 -22.68 -36.35 -20.04
CA THR A 396 -21.94 -36.26 -18.78
C THR A 396 -20.43 -36.23 -19.02
N GLY A 397 -19.92 -37.09 -19.91
CA GLY A 397 -18.50 -37.12 -20.28
C GLY A 397 -18.03 -35.78 -20.87
N LEU A 398 -18.82 -35.18 -21.76
CA LEU A 398 -18.52 -33.86 -22.33
C LEU A 398 -18.50 -32.76 -21.26
N VAL A 399 -19.49 -32.76 -20.36
CA VAL A 399 -19.54 -31.78 -19.25
C VAL A 399 -18.32 -31.93 -18.34
N VAL A 400 -17.96 -33.16 -17.95
CA VAL A 400 -16.79 -33.42 -17.10
C VAL A 400 -15.50 -33.02 -17.81
N LEU A 401 -15.36 -33.32 -19.10
CA LEU A 401 -14.19 -32.96 -19.89
C LEU A 401 -14.01 -31.43 -19.98
N VAL A 402 -15.07 -30.71 -20.35
CA VAL A 402 -15.02 -29.25 -20.50
C VAL A 402 -14.82 -28.57 -19.15
N ALA A 403 -15.59 -28.96 -18.12
CA ALA A 403 -15.44 -28.39 -16.78
C ALA A 403 -14.06 -28.70 -16.20
N GLY A 404 -13.54 -29.93 -16.36
CA GLY A 404 -12.22 -30.31 -15.90
C GLY A 404 -11.10 -29.55 -16.60
N ALA A 405 -11.17 -29.39 -17.93
CA ALA A 405 -10.20 -28.62 -18.70
C ALA A 405 -10.20 -27.14 -18.28
N TRP A 406 -11.37 -26.52 -18.13
CA TRP A 406 -11.49 -25.14 -17.68
C TRP A 406 -11.07 -24.96 -16.22
N THR A 407 -11.40 -25.88 -15.31
CA THR A 407 -10.88 -25.87 -13.94
C THR A 407 -9.35 -25.94 -13.93
N ALA A 408 -8.73 -26.84 -14.69
CA ALA A 408 -7.28 -26.94 -14.78
C ALA A 408 -6.65 -25.66 -15.33
N THR A 409 -7.26 -25.05 -16.34
CA THR A 409 -6.78 -23.81 -16.96
C THR A 409 -6.94 -22.61 -16.02
N THR A 410 -8.02 -22.56 -15.23
CA THR A 410 -8.26 -21.55 -14.18
C THR A 410 -7.20 -21.65 -13.08
N ILE A 411 -6.91 -22.87 -12.60
CA ILE A 411 -5.86 -23.12 -11.61
C ILE A 411 -4.49 -22.70 -12.18
N ALA A 412 -4.17 -23.09 -13.40
CA ALA A 412 -2.92 -22.70 -14.06
C ALA A 412 -2.80 -21.17 -14.18
N ARG A 413 -3.87 -20.48 -14.61
CA ARG A 413 -3.88 -19.02 -14.76
C ARG A 413 -3.71 -18.28 -13.42
N ASN A 414 -4.26 -18.82 -12.33
CA ASN A 414 -4.13 -18.21 -11.01
C ASN A 414 -2.67 -18.09 -10.53
N THR A 415 -1.74 -18.91 -11.04
CA THR A 415 -0.31 -18.80 -10.71
C THR A 415 0.29 -17.46 -11.11
N ALA A 416 -0.22 -16.82 -12.18
CA ALA A 416 0.22 -15.49 -12.58
C ALA A 416 -0.11 -14.41 -11.54
N TYR A 417 -1.06 -14.66 -10.63
CA TYR A 417 -1.42 -13.70 -9.58
C TYR A 417 -0.64 -13.94 -8.26
N HIS A 418 0.30 -14.89 -8.20
CA HIS A 418 1.07 -15.18 -6.98
C HIS A 418 2.15 -14.17 -6.68
N SER A 419 2.58 -13.36 -7.66
CA SER A 419 3.46 -12.22 -7.41
C SER A 419 3.31 -11.16 -8.52
N PRO A 420 3.65 -9.89 -8.25
CA PRO A 420 3.71 -8.87 -9.30
C PRO A 420 4.66 -9.27 -10.45
N ILE A 421 5.78 -9.92 -10.15
CA ILE A 421 6.74 -10.42 -11.15
C ILE A 421 6.06 -11.44 -12.07
N ALA A 422 5.48 -12.51 -11.51
CA ALA A 422 4.81 -13.56 -12.28
C ALA A 422 3.66 -13.01 -13.14
N LEU A 423 2.94 -12.00 -12.65
CA LEU A 423 1.85 -11.37 -13.38
C LEU A 423 2.35 -10.71 -14.66
N TRP A 424 3.40 -9.89 -14.55
CA TRP A 424 3.93 -9.14 -15.69
C TRP A 424 4.76 -10.00 -16.63
N GLU A 425 5.47 -11.01 -16.11
CA GLU A 425 6.12 -12.04 -16.94
C GLU A 425 5.08 -12.77 -17.79
N SER A 426 3.93 -13.16 -17.21
CA SER A 426 2.86 -13.81 -17.99
C SER A 426 2.30 -12.93 -19.12
N VAL A 427 2.38 -11.60 -18.99
CA VAL A 427 2.01 -10.67 -20.07
C VAL A 427 3.10 -10.63 -21.13
N LEU A 428 4.38 -10.57 -20.73
CA LEU A 428 5.52 -10.52 -21.65
C LEU A 428 5.74 -11.82 -22.43
N ASP A 429 5.33 -12.97 -21.87
CA ASP A 429 5.35 -14.26 -22.58
C ASP A 429 4.46 -14.23 -23.84
N ILE A 430 3.37 -13.47 -23.80
CA ILE A 430 2.40 -13.34 -24.91
C ILE A 430 2.71 -12.10 -25.73
N TYR A 431 3.06 -10.99 -25.07
CA TYR A 431 3.33 -9.69 -25.67
C TYR A 431 4.72 -9.17 -25.23
N PRO A 432 5.82 -9.67 -25.82
CA PRO A 432 7.18 -9.29 -25.41
C PRO A 432 7.44 -7.79 -25.50
N ASN A 433 6.76 -7.08 -26.41
CA ASN A 433 6.94 -5.64 -26.62
C ASN A 433 5.93 -4.78 -25.84
N ASN A 434 5.27 -5.34 -24.81
CA ASN A 434 4.35 -4.59 -23.98
C ASN A 434 5.11 -3.62 -23.05
N HIS A 435 5.05 -2.33 -23.39
CA HIS A 435 5.66 -1.26 -22.61
C HIS A 435 5.20 -1.23 -21.15
N ARG A 436 3.89 -1.28 -20.90
CA ARG A 436 3.33 -1.21 -19.52
C ARG A 436 3.83 -2.39 -18.69
N ALA A 437 3.85 -3.59 -19.27
CA ALA A 437 4.35 -4.78 -18.59
C ALA A 437 5.84 -4.66 -18.26
N ARG A 438 6.70 -4.15 -19.17
CA ARG A 438 8.12 -3.94 -18.87
C ARG A 438 8.35 -2.93 -17.74
N VAL A 439 7.61 -1.82 -17.73
CA VAL A 439 7.71 -0.83 -16.65
C VAL A 439 7.30 -1.42 -15.31
N ASN A 440 6.15 -2.10 -15.25
CA ASN A 440 5.67 -2.63 -13.99
C ASN A 440 6.48 -3.85 -13.51
N LEU A 441 7.01 -4.66 -14.42
CA LEU A 441 7.96 -5.72 -14.09
C LEU A 441 9.26 -5.14 -13.52
N GLY A 442 9.78 -4.07 -14.14
CA GLY A 442 10.92 -3.34 -13.61
C GLY A 442 10.66 -2.80 -12.19
N SER A 443 9.47 -2.25 -11.94
CA SER A 443 9.07 -1.81 -10.59
C SER A 443 8.99 -2.97 -9.60
N ALA A 444 8.41 -4.11 -9.99
CA ALA A 444 8.38 -5.30 -9.14
C ALA A 444 9.80 -5.82 -8.79
N TYR A 445 10.74 -5.73 -9.73
CA TYR A 445 12.15 -6.02 -9.47
C TYR A 445 12.82 -4.98 -8.54
N MET A 446 12.47 -3.69 -8.65
CA MET A 446 12.93 -2.68 -7.69
C MET A 446 12.45 -2.98 -6.27
N ASP A 447 11.18 -3.32 -6.11
CA ASP A 447 10.56 -3.61 -4.80
C ASP A 447 11.17 -4.84 -4.11
N THR A 448 11.72 -5.78 -4.90
CA THR A 448 12.41 -6.98 -4.40
C THR A 448 13.93 -6.81 -4.29
N GLY A 449 14.45 -5.59 -4.48
CA GLY A 449 15.90 -5.28 -4.40
C GLY A 449 16.73 -5.74 -5.60
N GLN A 450 16.10 -6.27 -6.64
CA GLN A 450 16.73 -6.76 -7.87
C GLN A 450 16.97 -5.63 -8.89
N THR A 451 17.68 -4.58 -8.46
CA THR A 451 17.85 -3.32 -9.22
C THR A 451 18.46 -3.51 -10.61
N LYS A 452 19.32 -4.51 -10.81
CA LYS A 452 19.91 -4.80 -12.13
C LYS A 452 18.88 -5.30 -13.15
N GLN A 453 18.02 -6.24 -12.76
CA GLN A 453 16.93 -6.72 -13.63
C GLN A 453 15.92 -5.61 -13.91
N ALA A 454 15.63 -4.78 -12.90
CA ALA A 454 14.78 -3.61 -13.08
C ALA A 454 15.34 -2.65 -14.13
N LEU A 455 16.64 -2.35 -14.05
CA LEU A 455 17.34 -1.49 -15.01
C LEU A 455 17.20 -1.99 -16.45
N ASP A 456 17.37 -3.29 -16.69
CA ASP A 456 17.25 -3.88 -18.02
C ASP A 456 15.83 -3.76 -18.58
N HIS A 457 14.81 -4.02 -17.76
CA HIS A 457 13.41 -3.83 -18.16
C HIS A 457 13.05 -2.37 -18.42
N TYR A 458 13.57 -1.43 -17.63
CA TYR A 458 13.36 0.00 -17.87
C TYR A 458 14.06 0.49 -19.15
N ARG A 459 15.26 0.00 -19.45
CA ARG A 459 15.94 0.30 -20.73
C ARG A 459 15.13 -0.22 -21.91
N GLN A 460 14.67 -1.45 -21.83
CA GLN A 460 13.83 -2.03 -22.87
C GLN A 460 12.48 -1.30 -23.02
N ALA A 461 11.88 -0.82 -21.92
CA ALA A 461 10.69 0.02 -21.99
C ALA A 461 10.99 1.37 -22.67
N MET A 462 12.13 1.98 -22.36
CA MET A 462 12.60 3.22 -23.01
C MET A 462 12.85 3.02 -24.51
N ASP A 463 13.36 1.85 -24.94
CA ASP A 463 13.54 1.54 -26.36
C ASP A 463 12.20 1.46 -27.11
N LEU A 464 11.12 1.07 -26.42
CA LEU A 464 9.77 1.05 -26.97
C LEU A 464 9.12 2.45 -27.00
N ARG A 465 9.36 3.26 -25.96
CA ARG A 465 8.85 4.64 -25.84
C ARG A 465 9.89 5.52 -25.14
N SER A 466 10.67 6.23 -25.94
CA SER A 466 11.80 7.03 -25.45
C SER A 466 11.40 8.30 -24.71
N ASP A 467 10.15 8.75 -24.83
CA ASP A 467 9.63 10.00 -24.28
C ASP A 467 8.73 9.81 -23.04
N ASP A 468 8.50 8.58 -22.59
CA ASP A 468 7.70 8.33 -21.40
C ASP A 468 8.43 8.77 -20.12
N SER A 469 8.00 9.91 -19.59
CA SER A 469 8.59 10.54 -18.40
C SER A 469 8.54 9.63 -17.17
N ARG A 470 7.54 8.73 -17.05
CA ARG A 470 7.45 7.79 -15.92
C ARG A 470 8.51 6.69 -16.02
N THR A 471 8.67 6.11 -17.20
CA THR A 471 9.73 5.13 -17.47
C THR A 471 11.11 5.74 -17.22
N LEU A 472 11.36 6.96 -17.71
CA LEU A 472 12.63 7.65 -17.47
C LEU A 472 12.87 7.96 -15.99
N TYR A 473 11.83 8.34 -15.22
CA TYR A 473 11.97 8.49 -13.77
C TYR A 473 12.38 7.19 -13.08
N ASN A 474 11.69 6.09 -13.39
CA ASN A 474 11.99 4.79 -12.82
C ASN A 474 13.40 4.30 -13.21
N LEU A 475 13.80 4.53 -14.46
CA LEU A 475 15.16 4.28 -14.95
C LEU A 475 16.20 5.08 -14.16
N GLY A 476 15.99 6.39 -14.01
CA GLY A 476 16.87 7.26 -13.22
C GLY A 476 16.98 6.80 -11.77
N TYR A 477 15.86 6.35 -11.19
CA TYR A 477 15.82 5.84 -9.82
C TYR A 477 16.59 4.52 -9.67
N ALA A 478 16.48 3.61 -10.64
CA ALA A 478 17.29 2.39 -10.67
C ALA A 478 18.79 2.70 -10.82
N LEU A 479 19.15 3.64 -11.70
CA LEU A 479 20.53 4.09 -11.89
C LEU A 479 21.13 4.69 -10.61
N GLN A 480 20.36 5.52 -9.90
CA GLN A 480 20.78 6.11 -8.62
C GLN A 480 21.05 5.03 -7.56
N ASN A 481 20.19 4.02 -7.43
CA ASN A 481 20.39 2.89 -6.51
C ASN A 481 21.62 2.05 -6.86
N LEU A 482 22.07 2.06 -8.12
CA LEU A 482 23.32 1.46 -8.57
C LEU A 482 24.54 2.41 -8.46
N ASN A 483 24.39 3.54 -7.77
CA ASN A 483 25.40 4.60 -7.64
C ASN A 483 25.85 5.22 -8.97
N GLN A 484 25.02 5.17 -10.02
CA GLN A 484 25.28 5.77 -11.33
C GLN A 484 24.66 7.18 -11.40
N ASP A 485 25.06 8.06 -10.48
CA ASP A 485 24.39 9.35 -10.23
C ASP A 485 24.44 10.31 -11.43
N GLU A 486 25.51 10.28 -12.25
CA GLU A 486 25.63 11.09 -13.46
C GLU A 486 24.61 10.68 -14.53
N ALA A 487 24.47 9.37 -14.76
CA ALA A 487 23.50 8.84 -15.69
C ALA A 487 22.07 9.11 -15.19
N ALA A 488 21.82 8.88 -13.90
CA ALA A 488 20.53 9.15 -13.27
C ALA A 488 20.11 10.62 -13.43
N GLU A 489 21.02 11.56 -13.16
CA GLU A 489 20.78 12.99 -13.34
C GLU A 489 20.39 13.31 -14.78
N GLN A 490 21.14 12.82 -15.77
CA GLN A 490 20.85 13.07 -17.17
C GLN A 490 19.49 12.51 -17.58
N THR A 491 19.15 11.30 -17.09
CA THR A 491 17.84 10.67 -17.32
C THR A 491 16.71 11.51 -16.72
N TYR A 492 16.83 11.98 -15.48
CA TYR A 492 15.83 12.86 -14.87
C TYR A 492 15.66 14.17 -15.63
N ARG A 493 16.76 14.81 -16.05
CA ARG A 493 16.70 16.04 -16.85
C ARG A 493 16.03 15.83 -18.20
N THR A 494 16.20 14.66 -18.79
CA THR A 494 15.53 14.28 -20.04
C THR A 494 14.04 14.09 -19.81
N ALA A 495 13.67 13.36 -18.75
CA ALA A 495 12.28 13.14 -18.36
C ALA A 495 11.53 14.46 -18.09
N LEU A 496 12.19 15.43 -17.43
CA LEU A 496 11.63 16.75 -17.12
C LEU A 496 11.27 17.57 -18.37
N LYS A 497 11.82 17.27 -19.55
CA LYS A 497 11.45 17.98 -20.80
C LYS A 497 10.06 17.62 -21.31
N GLY A 498 9.58 16.41 -21.00
CA GLY A 498 8.29 15.87 -21.46
C GLY A 498 7.24 15.71 -20.36
N VAL A 499 7.56 16.08 -19.12
CA VAL A 499 6.67 15.83 -17.98
C VAL A 499 5.47 16.76 -17.98
N THR A 500 4.27 16.18 -17.92
CA THR A 500 3.01 16.93 -17.81
C THR A 500 2.45 16.94 -16.38
N TYR A 501 2.80 15.93 -15.57
CA TYR A 501 2.29 15.77 -14.21
C TYR A 501 3.20 16.45 -13.17
N LYS A 502 2.68 17.49 -12.51
CA LYS A 502 3.42 18.25 -11.47
C LYS A 502 3.99 17.36 -10.35
N GLN A 503 3.25 16.35 -9.90
CA GLN A 503 3.69 15.42 -8.86
C GLN A 503 4.92 14.61 -9.30
N LEU A 504 4.94 14.15 -10.55
CA LEU A 504 6.08 13.40 -11.10
C LEU A 504 7.30 14.31 -11.25
N ALA A 505 7.10 15.56 -11.71
CA ALA A 505 8.15 16.56 -11.76
C ALA A 505 8.75 16.85 -10.37
N ALA A 506 7.91 16.99 -9.34
CA ALA A 506 8.35 17.19 -7.96
C ALA A 506 9.23 16.04 -7.47
N LYS A 507 8.86 14.78 -7.74
CA LYS A 507 9.69 13.60 -7.43
C LYS A 507 11.05 13.65 -8.12
N MET A 508 11.10 14.01 -9.40
CA MET A 508 12.38 14.13 -10.13
C MET A 508 13.29 15.23 -9.56
N TYR A 509 12.73 16.41 -9.27
CA TYR A 509 13.49 17.50 -8.64
C TYR A 509 14.01 17.13 -7.25
N ASN A 510 13.24 16.37 -6.47
CA ASN A 510 13.71 15.81 -5.21
C ASN A 510 14.92 14.88 -5.43
N GLN A 511 14.86 13.96 -6.39
CA GLN A 511 16.00 13.07 -6.68
C GLN A 511 17.24 13.85 -7.16
N LEU A 512 17.06 14.88 -7.99
CA LEU A 512 18.14 15.78 -8.40
C LEU A 512 18.76 16.53 -7.22
N GLY A 513 17.94 16.97 -6.26
CA GLY A 513 18.40 17.60 -5.01
C GLY A 513 19.23 16.64 -4.16
N LEU A 514 18.79 15.38 -4.03
CA LEU A 514 19.54 14.33 -3.31
C LEU A 514 20.90 14.04 -3.98
N ILE A 515 20.95 13.97 -5.31
CA ILE A 515 22.22 13.81 -6.07
C ILE A 515 23.16 15.00 -5.79
N ALA A 516 22.64 16.23 -5.84
CA ALA A 516 23.43 17.43 -5.56
C ALA A 516 23.96 17.44 -4.11
N MET A 517 23.13 17.05 -3.15
CA MET A 517 23.49 16.96 -1.73
C MET A 517 24.60 15.92 -1.50
N LYS A 518 24.49 14.73 -2.12
CA LYS A 518 25.54 13.70 -2.06
C LYS A 518 26.89 14.17 -2.62
N ARG A 519 26.88 15.10 -3.57
CA ARG A 519 28.09 15.74 -4.14
C ARG A 519 28.57 16.96 -3.36
N GLY A 520 27.89 17.35 -2.29
CA GLY A 520 28.22 18.54 -1.48
C GLY A 520 27.80 19.88 -2.10
N ASP A 521 27.10 19.89 -3.23
CA ASP A 521 26.59 21.13 -3.83
C ASP A 521 25.26 21.54 -3.15
N LEU A 522 25.38 22.07 -1.94
CA LEU A 522 24.24 22.48 -1.10
C LEU A 522 23.42 23.59 -1.75
N ARG A 523 24.05 24.48 -2.53
CA ARG A 523 23.36 25.54 -3.26
C ARG A 523 22.41 24.95 -4.29
N ARG A 524 22.88 23.99 -5.09
CA ARG A 524 22.05 23.31 -6.07
C ARG A 524 21.00 22.41 -5.42
N ALA A 525 21.36 21.67 -4.37
CA ALA A 525 20.41 20.85 -3.63
C ALA A 525 19.21 21.70 -3.14
N ARG A 526 19.50 22.85 -2.51
CA ARG A 526 18.47 23.82 -2.08
C ARG A 526 17.57 24.26 -3.24
N ALA A 527 18.15 24.60 -4.39
CA ALA A 527 17.41 25.07 -5.56
C ALA A 527 16.48 23.98 -6.14
N GLU A 528 16.97 22.74 -6.24
CA GLU A 528 16.19 21.61 -6.76
C GLU A 528 15.04 21.24 -5.79
N PHE A 529 15.29 21.15 -4.47
CA PHE A 529 14.23 20.91 -3.47
C PHE A 529 13.18 22.05 -3.45
N THR A 530 13.62 23.30 -3.56
CA THR A 530 12.69 24.44 -3.68
C THR A 530 11.82 24.33 -4.93
N THR A 531 12.39 23.85 -6.05
CA THR A 531 11.65 23.64 -7.29
C THR A 531 10.67 22.47 -7.17
N ALA A 532 11.04 21.41 -6.44
CA ALA A 532 10.11 20.33 -6.10
C ALA A 532 8.88 20.86 -5.33
N LEU A 533 9.09 21.72 -4.33
CA LEU A 533 8.01 22.34 -3.56
C LEU A 533 7.17 23.35 -4.37
N LYS A 534 7.75 24.02 -5.37
CA LYS A 534 6.97 24.83 -6.33
C LYS A 534 6.06 23.96 -7.20
N ALA A 535 6.50 22.77 -7.58
CA ALA A 535 5.70 21.83 -8.35
C ALA A 535 4.59 21.17 -7.49
N MET A 536 4.92 20.80 -6.24
CA MET A 536 3.98 20.22 -5.28
C MET A 536 4.27 20.79 -3.88
N SER A 537 3.44 21.74 -3.45
CA SER A 537 3.67 22.46 -2.19
C SER A 537 3.51 21.59 -0.95
N THR A 538 2.80 20.47 -1.02
CA THR A 538 2.55 19.53 0.09
C THR A 538 3.51 18.34 0.11
N PHE A 539 4.62 18.39 -0.63
CA PHE A 539 5.55 17.26 -0.71
C PHE A 539 6.47 17.21 0.52
N ALA A 540 6.02 16.54 1.59
CA ALA A 540 6.67 16.53 2.90
C ALA A 540 8.13 16.03 2.86
N ILE A 541 8.42 15.00 2.07
CA ILE A 541 9.78 14.47 1.89
C ILE A 541 10.73 15.53 1.31
N ALA A 542 10.33 16.23 0.25
CA ALA A 542 11.17 17.28 -0.34
C ALA A 542 11.38 18.46 0.63
N ARG A 543 10.37 18.76 1.46
CA ARG A 543 10.46 19.78 2.51
C ARG A 543 11.45 19.37 3.60
N THR A 544 11.42 18.11 4.01
CA THR A 544 12.37 17.55 4.99
C THR A 544 13.79 17.52 4.43
N ASN A 545 13.98 17.15 3.16
CA ASN A 545 15.30 17.20 2.53
C ASN A 545 15.84 18.63 2.43
N LEU A 546 14.99 19.63 2.17
CA LEU A 546 15.36 21.03 2.22
C LEU A 546 15.77 21.47 3.63
N ALA A 547 15.06 21.04 4.67
CA ALA A 547 15.43 21.29 6.06
C ALA A 547 16.80 20.66 6.41
N GLY A 548 17.08 19.46 5.92
CA GLY A 548 18.40 18.83 6.03
C GLY A 548 19.53 19.68 5.43
N VAL A 549 19.31 20.29 4.26
CA VAL A 549 20.28 21.24 3.67
C VAL A 549 20.45 22.47 4.56
N LEU A 550 19.37 23.01 5.12
CA LEU A 550 19.42 24.18 6.02
C LEU A 550 20.21 23.88 7.30
N LEU A 551 20.03 22.69 7.88
CA LEU A 551 20.78 22.21 9.05
C LEU A 551 22.28 22.10 8.79
N GLN A 552 22.69 21.73 7.56
CA GLN A 552 24.11 21.71 7.17
C GLN A 552 24.69 23.11 6.95
N THR A 553 23.85 24.11 6.67
CA THR A 553 24.24 25.52 6.51
C THR A 553 24.00 26.37 7.77
N ASP A 554 23.87 25.71 8.93
CA ASP A 554 23.65 26.32 10.25
C ASP A 554 22.42 27.24 10.38
N LYS A 555 21.34 26.89 9.66
CA LYS A 555 20.06 27.60 9.65
C LYS A 555 18.97 26.79 10.36
N ALA A 556 19.22 26.46 11.64
CA ALA A 556 18.34 25.58 12.42
C ALA A 556 16.92 26.14 12.62
N ASP A 557 16.77 27.46 12.74
CA ASP A 557 15.44 28.10 12.89
C ASP A 557 14.60 28.01 11.61
N GLU A 558 15.20 28.24 10.44
CA GLU A 558 14.48 28.04 9.17
C GLU A 558 14.12 26.56 8.98
N ALA A 559 15.03 25.63 9.33
CA ALA A 559 14.79 24.20 9.23
C ALA A 559 13.61 23.72 10.09
N HIS A 560 13.48 24.27 11.31
CA HIS A 560 12.37 24.00 12.22
C HIS A 560 11.00 24.18 11.54
N ASP A 561 10.78 25.33 10.91
CA ASP A 561 9.47 25.68 10.34
C ASP A 561 9.10 24.76 9.18
N TYR A 562 10.09 24.42 8.34
CA TYR A 562 9.92 23.46 7.26
C TYR A 562 9.57 22.05 7.78
N LEU A 563 10.19 21.60 8.87
CA LEU A 563 9.91 20.28 9.47
C LEU A 563 8.52 20.23 10.11
N VAL A 564 8.12 21.28 10.83
CA VAL A 564 6.77 21.38 11.40
C VAL A 564 5.71 21.35 10.28
N GLN A 565 5.96 22.00 9.15
CA GLN A 565 5.05 21.92 8.00
C GLN A 565 5.09 20.57 7.29
N ALA A 566 6.23 19.88 7.25
CA ALA A 566 6.30 18.51 6.76
C ALA A 566 5.42 17.57 7.60
N LEU A 567 5.49 17.67 8.94
CA LEU A 567 4.68 16.86 9.85
C LEU A 567 3.18 17.23 9.86
N LYS A 568 2.82 18.45 9.41
CA LYS A 568 1.41 18.78 9.16
C LYS A 568 0.84 18.04 7.94
N ASP A 569 1.67 17.82 6.92
CA ASP A 569 1.27 17.11 5.70
C ASP A 569 1.35 15.57 5.89
N GLU A 570 2.42 15.08 6.53
CA GLU A 570 2.68 13.66 6.82
C GLU A 570 3.13 13.49 8.28
N PRO A 571 2.20 13.25 9.22
CA PRO A 571 2.51 13.18 10.66
C PRO A 571 3.38 12.00 11.08
N ASP A 572 3.46 10.93 10.27
CA ASP A 572 4.20 9.71 10.53
C ASP A 572 5.60 9.68 9.89
N LEU A 573 6.06 10.82 9.35
CA LEU A 573 7.35 10.90 8.65
C LEU A 573 8.54 10.87 9.62
N ALA A 574 9.05 9.67 9.89
CA ALA A 574 10.14 9.42 10.85
C ALA A 574 11.39 10.31 10.65
N VAL A 575 11.80 10.53 9.40
CA VAL A 575 12.96 11.40 9.09
C VAL A 575 12.72 12.87 9.46
N ALA A 576 11.48 13.37 9.40
CA ALA A 576 11.17 14.72 9.82
C ALA A 576 11.19 14.85 11.35
N HIS A 577 10.66 13.87 12.06
CA HIS A 577 10.79 13.77 13.52
C HIS A 577 12.27 13.73 13.95
N TYR A 578 13.08 12.88 13.33
CA TYR A 578 14.52 12.81 13.61
C TYR A 578 15.22 14.16 13.42
N GLN A 579 15.01 14.83 12.27
CA GLN A 579 15.65 16.12 12.01
C GLN A 579 15.13 17.22 12.95
N LEU A 580 13.87 17.16 13.37
CA LEU A 580 13.31 18.10 14.34
C LEU A 580 13.92 17.88 15.74
N GLY A 581 14.16 16.62 16.13
CA GLY A 581 14.93 16.29 17.32
C GLY A 581 16.35 16.89 17.28
N VAL A 582 17.03 16.81 16.14
CA VAL A 582 18.35 17.45 15.94
C VAL A 582 18.27 18.97 16.05
N VAL A 583 17.21 19.60 15.54
CA VAL A 583 16.98 21.05 15.72
C VAL A 583 16.82 21.39 17.20
N MET A 584 16.01 20.63 17.95
CA MET A 584 15.77 20.89 19.38
C MET A 584 17.01 20.68 20.23
N GLU A 585 17.81 19.65 19.94
CA GLU A 585 19.10 19.39 20.58
C GLU A 585 20.05 20.59 20.40
N ARG A 586 20.14 21.16 19.17
CA ARG A 586 20.93 22.37 18.90
C ARG A 586 20.43 23.61 19.65
N LYS A 587 19.13 23.67 19.96
CA LYS A 587 18.53 24.74 20.77
C LYS A 587 18.71 24.54 22.28
N GLY A 588 19.25 23.39 22.69
CA GLY A 588 19.37 23.01 24.10
C GLY A 588 18.06 22.51 24.73
N ASP A 589 17.00 22.32 23.94
CA ASP A 589 15.73 21.74 24.41
C ASP A 589 15.79 20.21 24.30
N LEU A 590 16.45 19.61 25.28
CA LEU A 590 16.68 18.17 25.33
C LEU A 590 15.37 17.37 25.49
N ALA A 591 14.40 17.90 26.22
CA ALA A 591 13.11 17.24 26.43
C ALA A 591 12.33 17.09 25.11
N SER A 592 12.23 18.17 24.32
CA SER A 592 11.59 18.12 23.00
C SER A 592 12.40 17.25 22.02
N ALA A 593 13.74 17.24 22.12
CA ALA A 593 14.58 16.37 21.30
C ALA A 593 14.27 14.88 21.55
N ILE A 594 14.20 14.46 22.82
CA ILE A 594 13.84 13.09 23.22
C ILE A 594 12.48 12.70 22.67
N ALA A 595 11.47 13.57 22.81
CA ALA A 595 10.12 13.30 22.30
C ALA A 595 10.13 13.03 20.78
N HIS A 596 10.80 13.90 20.00
CA HIS A 596 10.87 13.73 18.56
C HIS A 596 11.73 12.54 18.12
N TYR A 597 12.82 12.21 18.82
CA TYR A 597 13.54 10.97 18.52
C TYR A 597 12.72 9.72 18.84
N ALA A 598 11.94 9.74 19.92
CA ALA A 598 11.03 8.63 20.26
C ALA A 598 9.93 8.45 19.22
N ASP A 599 9.34 9.54 18.72
CA ASP A 599 8.37 9.51 17.62
C ASP A 599 9.00 8.92 16.35
N ALA A 600 10.22 9.34 16.00
CA ALA A 600 10.95 8.81 14.84
C ALA A 600 11.14 7.28 14.94
N VAL A 601 11.53 6.77 16.11
CA VAL A 601 11.70 5.33 16.37
C VAL A 601 10.36 4.59 16.40
N THR A 602 9.27 5.25 16.81
CA THR A 602 7.92 4.68 16.81
C THR A 602 7.41 4.48 15.38
N HIS A 603 7.72 5.41 14.49
CA HIS A 603 7.31 5.35 13.08
C HIS A 603 8.25 4.51 12.21
N ASP A 604 9.52 4.40 12.57
CA ASP A 604 10.50 3.54 11.92
C ASP A 604 11.42 2.89 12.97
N ASP A 605 11.12 1.63 13.32
CA ASP A 605 11.93 0.89 14.29
C ASP A 605 13.34 0.56 13.77
N GLN A 606 13.61 0.67 12.47
CA GLN A 606 14.91 0.38 11.90
C GLN A 606 15.78 1.64 11.79
N TYR A 607 15.28 2.80 12.23
CA TYR A 607 16.01 4.06 12.19
C TYR A 607 17.13 4.10 13.24
N VAL A 608 18.30 3.59 12.85
CA VAL A 608 19.48 3.45 13.73
C VAL A 608 19.92 4.79 14.32
N ASP A 609 20.03 5.84 13.50
CA ASP A 609 20.51 7.16 13.98
C ASP A 609 19.56 7.79 15.01
N ALA A 610 18.24 7.63 14.81
CA ALA A 610 17.24 8.12 15.76
C ALA A 610 17.32 7.37 17.10
N LYS A 611 17.49 6.04 17.06
CA LYS A 611 17.72 5.23 18.28
C LYS A 611 18.97 5.66 19.04
N LEU A 612 20.07 5.90 18.31
CA LEU A 612 21.32 6.33 18.91
C LEU A 612 21.18 7.71 19.57
N ARG A 613 20.59 8.68 18.85
CA ARG A 613 20.37 10.03 19.38
C ARG A 613 19.37 10.06 20.53
N LEU A 614 18.32 9.24 20.49
CA LEU A 614 17.38 9.08 21.60
C LEU A 614 18.12 8.65 22.88
N ARG A 615 18.91 7.57 22.78
CA ARG A 615 19.70 7.05 23.91
C ARG A 615 20.67 8.08 24.46
N HIS A 616 21.41 8.75 23.58
CA HIS A 616 22.34 9.81 23.97
C HIS A 616 21.61 10.96 24.67
N ALA A 617 20.49 11.43 24.12
CA ALA A 617 19.71 12.51 24.72
C ALA A 617 19.12 12.13 26.09
N GLN A 618 18.60 10.91 26.24
CA GLN A 618 18.11 10.38 27.53
C GLN A 618 19.24 10.27 28.56
N ALA A 619 20.44 9.85 28.14
CA ALA A 619 21.59 9.79 29.01
C ALA A 619 22.02 11.18 29.50
N LEU A 620 22.04 12.19 28.62
CA LEU A 620 22.34 13.57 28.98
C LEU A 620 21.30 14.16 29.95
N GLU A 621 20.02 13.85 29.74
CA GLU A 621 18.92 14.28 30.62
C GLU A 621 19.12 13.70 32.03
N LYS A 622 19.35 12.38 32.11
CA LYS A 622 19.58 11.68 33.38
C LYS A 622 20.86 12.13 34.08
N ASN A 623 21.93 12.39 33.34
CA ASN A 623 23.15 12.95 33.90
C ASN A 623 22.91 14.36 34.47
N THR A 624 22.12 15.20 33.80
CA THR A 624 21.77 16.53 34.28
C THR A 624 20.88 16.47 35.53
N GLU A 625 19.90 15.56 35.55
CA GLU A 625 19.07 15.26 36.72
C GLU A 625 19.93 14.83 37.92
N GLY A 626 20.88 13.91 37.71
CA GLY A 626 21.80 13.46 38.73
C GLY A 626 22.62 14.60 39.34
N LEU A 627 23.14 15.50 38.50
CA LEU A 627 23.84 16.71 38.96
C LEU A 627 22.94 17.63 39.80
N GLN A 628 21.67 17.78 39.43
CA GLN A 628 20.71 18.58 40.19
C GLN A 628 20.36 17.95 41.54
N LEU A 629 20.18 16.62 41.58
CA LEU A 629 19.93 15.86 42.81
C LEU A 629 21.14 15.90 43.76
N ALA A 630 22.35 15.80 43.23
CA ALA A 630 23.58 15.94 44.00
C ALA A 630 23.68 17.32 44.67
N LYS A 631 23.35 18.40 43.95
CA LYS A 631 23.28 19.76 44.54
C LYS A 631 22.23 19.91 45.64
N GLN A 632 21.18 19.10 45.62
CA GLN A 632 20.16 19.04 46.68
C GLN A 632 20.55 18.10 47.84
N ASN A 633 21.79 17.58 47.84
CA ASN A 633 22.29 16.61 48.82
C ASN A 633 21.53 15.26 48.80
N ARG A 634 20.85 14.93 47.71
CA ARG A 634 20.09 13.67 47.53
C ARG A 634 20.98 12.63 46.84
N MET A 635 22.04 12.22 47.52
CA MET A 635 23.15 11.49 46.89
C MET A 635 22.77 10.12 46.32
N GLN A 636 21.90 9.36 46.99
CA GLN A 636 21.47 8.04 46.49
C GLN A 636 20.67 8.14 45.19
N GLU A 637 19.81 9.16 45.08
CA GLU A 637 19.01 9.39 43.88
C GLU A 637 19.88 9.93 42.74
N ALA A 638 20.88 10.77 43.06
CA ALA A 638 21.86 11.22 42.09
C ALA A 638 22.65 10.06 41.47
N MET A 639 23.11 9.11 42.31
CA MET A 639 23.80 7.90 41.84
C MET A 639 22.92 7.07 40.91
N ALA A 640 21.66 6.81 41.30
CA ALA A 640 20.71 6.08 40.46
C ALA A 640 20.46 6.78 39.11
N ALA A 641 20.43 8.13 39.08
CA ALA A 641 20.31 8.88 37.85
C ALA A 641 21.55 8.77 36.95
N PHE A 642 22.77 8.81 37.51
CA PHE A 642 24.00 8.58 36.74
C PHE A 642 24.11 7.15 36.22
N GLU A 643 23.71 6.15 37.02
CA GLU A 643 23.64 4.75 36.59
C GLU A 643 22.66 4.58 35.43
N ALA A 644 21.48 5.20 35.52
CA ALA A 644 20.51 5.21 34.41
C ALA A 644 21.09 5.89 33.16
N ALA A 645 21.84 6.99 33.31
CA ALA A 645 22.50 7.64 32.18
C ALA A 645 23.50 6.71 31.47
N ILE A 646 24.28 5.95 32.25
CA ILE A 646 25.22 4.94 31.73
C ILE A 646 24.47 3.79 31.04
N GLU A 647 23.33 3.36 31.58
CA GLU A 647 22.49 2.33 30.96
C GLU A 647 21.94 2.78 29.59
N TYR A 648 21.50 4.02 29.48
CA TYR A 648 21.04 4.59 28.21
C TYR A 648 22.18 4.72 27.19
N TYR A 649 23.32 5.28 27.60
CA TYR A 649 24.46 5.51 26.71
C TYR A 649 25.79 5.20 27.43
N PRO A 650 26.31 3.96 27.30
CA PRO A 650 27.51 3.51 28.00
C PRO A 650 28.81 4.25 27.66
N GLU A 651 28.82 5.05 26.59
CA GLU A 651 29.96 5.88 26.18
C GLU A 651 29.91 7.31 26.78
N LEU A 652 28.89 7.64 27.60
CA LEU A 652 28.78 8.95 28.24
C LEU A 652 29.80 9.09 29.38
N SER A 653 31.02 9.47 29.02
CA SER A 653 32.15 9.59 29.96
C SER A 653 31.88 10.51 31.16
N ASP A 654 31.12 11.60 30.97
CA ASP A 654 30.70 12.52 32.03
C ASP A 654 29.89 11.82 33.13
N ALA A 655 29.03 10.86 32.78
CA ALA A 655 28.20 10.14 33.75
C ALA A 655 29.04 9.25 34.67
N TYR A 656 30.11 8.63 34.15
CA TYR A 656 31.06 7.87 34.96
C TYR A 656 31.84 8.77 35.92
N ASN A 657 32.29 9.95 35.44
CA ASN A 657 32.95 10.94 36.30
C ASN A 657 32.02 11.39 37.44
N ASN A 658 30.78 11.72 37.10
CA ASN A 658 29.80 12.22 38.07
C ASN A 658 29.38 11.15 39.08
N LEU A 659 29.24 9.89 38.65
CA LEU A 659 29.02 8.76 39.55
C LEU A 659 30.22 8.52 40.47
N GLY A 660 31.45 8.62 39.95
CA GLY A 660 32.67 8.60 40.75
C GLY A 660 32.68 9.68 41.84
N ASN A 661 32.30 10.91 41.49
CA ASN A 661 32.17 12.03 42.45
C ASN A 661 31.14 11.74 43.54
N ALA A 662 29.99 11.18 43.17
CA ALA A 662 28.94 10.82 44.11
C ALA A 662 29.39 9.70 45.07
N LEU A 663 30.10 8.68 44.55
CA LEU A 663 30.69 7.59 45.34
C LEU A 663 31.78 8.09 46.29
N MET A 664 32.64 9.01 45.84
CA MET A 664 33.64 9.67 46.68
C MET A 664 33.00 10.40 47.85
N ALA A 665 31.92 11.15 47.60
CA ALA A 665 31.19 11.86 48.65
C ALA A 665 30.54 10.92 49.68
N GLN A 666 30.27 9.66 49.33
CA GLN A 666 29.78 8.62 50.24
C GLN A 666 30.90 7.80 50.90
N GLY A 667 32.17 8.12 50.63
CA GLY A 667 33.32 7.37 51.14
C GLY A 667 33.56 6.02 50.46
N GLN A 668 32.89 5.71 49.34
CA GLN A 668 33.08 4.48 48.56
C GLN A 668 34.22 4.66 47.54
N ARG A 669 35.45 4.79 48.05
CA ARG A 669 36.60 5.30 47.30
C ARG A 669 37.13 4.33 46.24
N GLU A 670 37.24 3.05 46.57
CA GLU A 670 37.75 2.02 45.65
C GLU A 670 36.88 1.95 44.39
N LYS A 671 35.55 2.00 44.56
CA LYS A 671 34.61 2.06 43.45
C LYS A 671 34.74 3.35 42.64
N ALA A 672 34.91 4.50 43.31
CA ALA A 672 35.07 5.76 42.60
C ALA A 672 36.30 5.74 41.68
N ILE A 673 37.42 5.16 42.11
CA ILE A 673 38.61 4.96 41.26
C ILE A 673 38.25 4.18 39.99
N GLU A 674 37.51 3.07 40.11
CA GLU A 674 37.08 2.27 38.96
C GLU A 674 36.25 3.10 37.96
N PHE A 675 35.32 3.92 38.47
CA PHE A 675 34.47 4.79 37.65
C PHE A 675 35.25 5.94 36.99
N TYR A 676 36.20 6.57 37.69
CA TYR A 676 37.07 7.57 37.08
C TYR A 676 37.97 6.98 36.00
N GLN A 677 38.54 5.79 36.24
CA GLN A 677 39.32 5.09 35.22
C GLN A 677 38.45 4.70 34.02
N GLN A 678 37.21 4.29 34.22
CA GLN A 678 36.27 4.03 33.12
C GLN A 678 35.93 5.30 32.35
N SER A 679 35.72 6.44 33.02
CA SER A 679 35.53 7.73 32.37
C SER A 679 36.72 8.09 31.46
N LEU A 680 37.95 7.91 31.94
CA LEU A 680 39.18 8.17 31.16
C LEU A 680 39.44 7.18 30.04
N ARG A 681 38.99 5.92 30.17
CA ARG A 681 39.00 4.95 29.06
C ARG A 681 38.11 5.41 27.90
N LEU A 682 37.03 6.13 28.20
CA LEU A 682 36.08 6.64 27.19
C LEU A 682 36.54 8.00 26.63
N ASN A 683 37.14 8.85 27.45
CA ASN A 683 37.71 10.13 27.03
C ASN A 683 38.86 10.54 27.97
N GLU A 684 40.09 10.42 27.47
CA GLU A 684 41.34 10.63 28.21
C GLU A 684 41.66 12.12 28.48
N GLU A 685 41.05 13.04 27.73
CA GLU A 685 41.32 14.48 27.79
C GLU A 685 40.40 15.22 28.77
N GLN A 686 39.97 14.56 29.86
CA GLN A 686 39.07 15.15 30.85
C GLN A 686 39.81 15.56 32.14
N PRO A 687 39.88 16.87 32.47
CA PRO A 687 40.53 17.34 33.68
C PRO A 687 39.92 16.77 34.97
N GLY A 688 38.60 16.60 35.03
CA GLY A 688 37.87 16.19 36.24
C GLY A 688 38.31 14.82 36.77
N PRO A 689 38.11 13.71 36.03
CA PRO A 689 38.53 12.38 36.47
C PRO A 689 40.04 12.27 36.74
N LEU A 690 40.88 12.95 35.94
CA LEU A 690 42.34 12.99 36.17
C LEU A 690 42.68 13.62 37.51
N ALA A 691 42.08 14.79 37.81
CA ALA A 691 42.27 15.49 39.08
C ALA A 691 41.76 14.66 40.26
N ASN A 692 40.58 14.04 40.12
CA ASN A 692 40.01 13.20 41.17
C ASN A 692 40.89 11.97 41.48
N LEU A 693 41.44 11.29 40.47
CA LEU A 693 42.38 10.19 40.69
C LEU A 693 43.71 10.67 41.30
N ALA A 694 44.25 11.77 40.80
CA ALA A 694 45.48 12.37 41.34
C ALA A 694 45.32 12.75 42.82
N TRP A 695 44.18 13.34 43.18
CA TRP A 695 43.83 13.69 44.54
C TRP A 695 43.82 12.47 45.46
N ILE A 696 43.15 11.39 45.06
CA ILE A 696 43.07 10.15 45.84
C ILE A 696 44.46 9.54 46.02
N TYR A 697 45.26 9.46 44.94
CA TYR A 697 46.60 8.86 44.98
C TYR A 697 47.58 9.70 45.83
N ALA A 698 47.44 11.02 45.83
CA ALA A 698 48.27 11.92 46.63
C ALA A 698 47.94 11.88 48.12
N THR A 699 46.66 11.92 48.46
CA THR A 699 46.21 12.20 49.84
C THR A 699 45.99 10.95 50.68
N GLN A 700 45.89 9.77 50.07
CA GLN A 700 45.58 8.54 50.82
C GLN A 700 46.76 7.55 50.80
N ARG A 701 47.03 6.92 51.96
CA ARG A 701 48.13 5.95 52.10
C ARG A 701 47.60 4.54 51.93
N VAL A 702 47.63 4.04 50.69
CA VAL A 702 47.35 2.63 50.40
C VAL A 702 48.67 1.86 50.45
N GLN A 703 48.77 0.82 51.27
CA GLN A 703 49.93 -0.09 51.24
C GLN A 703 49.94 -0.84 49.89
N GLY A 704 50.97 -0.64 49.06
CA GLY A 704 50.97 -1.10 47.67
C GLY A 704 50.14 -0.22 46.72
N GLY A 705 49.80 1.01 47.13
CA GLY A 705 49.12 2.00 46.30
C GLY A 705 50.00 2.57 45.17
N PRO A 706 49.40 3.36 44.26
CA PRO A 706 50.10 3.98 43.14
C PRO A 706 51.29 4.85 43.59
N ASP A 707 52.34 4.86 42.78
CA ASP A 707 53.53 5.69 42.99
C ASP A 707 53.13 7.17 43.14
N PRO A 708 53.63 7.92 44.14
CA PRO A 708 53.45 9.36 44.21
C PRO A 708 53.77 10.11 42.90
N ASP A 709 54.70 9.61 42.09
CA ASP A 709 54.99 10.18 40.77
C ASP A 709 53.84 10.00 39.76
N GLU A 710 53.02 8.95 39.91
CA GLU A 710 51.82 8.74 39.10
C GLU A 710 50.73 9.76 39.44
N ALA A 711 50.57 10.11 40.73
CA ALA A 711 49.68 11.18 41.15
C ALA A 711 50.08 12.53 40.53
N VAL A 712 51.39 12.81 40.49
CA VAL A 712 51.94 14.01 39.83
C VAL A 712 51.63 14.00 38.34
N ARG A 713 51.87 12.89 37.65
CA ARG A 713 51.59 12.73 36.21
C ARG A 713 50.13 13.02 35.88
N LEU A 714 49.19 12.44 36.65
CA LEU A 714 47.76 12.66 36.46
C LEU A 714 47.34 14.11 36.71
N ALA A 715 47.88 14.75 37.76
CA ALA A 715 47.59 16.15 38.06
C ALA A 715 48.16 17.12 36.99
N GLU A 716 49.35 16.84 36.47
CA GLU A 716 49.93 17.61 35.35
C GLU A 716 49.10 17.45 34.07
N GLN A 717 48.64 16.24 33.76
CA GLN A 717 47.72 15.99 32.64
C GLN A 717 46.40 16.75 32.82
N ALA A 718 45.81 16.73 34.02
CA ALA A 718 44.57 17.45 34.31
C ALA A 718 44.68 18.95 34.02
N ILE A 719 45.80 19.57 34.45
CA ILE A 719 46.09 20.99 34.18
C ILE A 719 46.36 21.22 32.69
N GLY A 720 47.06 20.31 32.02
CA GLY A 720 47.33 20.39 30.59
C GLY A 720 46.07 20.45 29.73
N PHE A 721 45.00 19.76 30.16
CA PHE A 721 43.69 19.77 29.48
C PHE A 721 42.74 20.86 29.98
N ALA A 722 43.10 21.61 31.03
CA ALA A 722 42.27 22.69 31.56
C ALA A 722 42.29 23.90 30.61
N LYS A 723 41.11 24.40 30.25
CA LYS A 723 40.99 25.57 29.35
C LYS A 723 41.40 26.89 30.00
N GLN A 724 41.40 26.95 31.33
CA GLN A 724 41.73 28.13 32.13
C GLN A 724 42.45 27.71 33.42
N PRO A 725 43.26 28.60 34.02
CA PRO A 725 43.85 28.34 35.33
C PRO A 725 42.77 28.07 36.38
N ASP A 726 42.77 26.87 36.95
CA ASP A 726 41.81 26.42 37.95
C ASP A 726 42.53 26.23 39.30
N PRO A 727 42.16 26.99 40.35
CA PRO A 727 42.79 26.87 41.66
C PRO A 727 42.63 25.48 42.29
N HIS A 728 41.57 24.72 41.99
CA HIS A 728 41.36 23.37 42.52
C HIS A 728 42.27 22.33 41.84
N LEU A 729 42.57 22.52 40.55
CA LEU A 729 43.55 21.68 39.85
C LEU A 729 44.98 21.94 40.36
N LEU A 730 45.30 23.21 40.66
CA LEU A 730 46.58 23.57 41.29
C LEU A 730 46.71 23.01 42.71
N ASP A 731 45.63 23.08 43.52
CA ASP A 731 45.57 22.44 44.84
C ASP A 731 45.81 20.93 44.75
N THR A 732 45.21 20.27 43.75
CA THR A 732 45.42 18.84 43.48
C THR A 732 46.87 18.52 43.10
N ARG A 733 47.49 19.30 42.21
CA ARG A 733 48.90 19.10 41.85
C ARG A 733 49.84 19.41 43.02
N ALA A 734 49.53 20.41 43.85
CA ALA A 734 50.28 20.71 45.05
C ALA A 734 50.25 19.55 46.05
N ALA A 735 49.08 18.91 46.23
CA ALA A 735 48.97 17.71 47.05
C ALA A 735 49.81 16.55 46.48
N ALA A 736 49.78 16.34 45.16
CA ALA A 736 50.60 15.32 44.50
C ALA A 736 52.11 15.57 44.65
N TYR A 737 52.56 16.80 44.44
CA TYR A 737 53.96 17.19 44.66
C TYR A 737 54.40 16.98 46.11
N ALA A 738 53.56 17.36 47.08
CA ALA A 738 53.87 17.14 48.49
C ALA A 738 53.95 15.64 48.83
N ALA A 739 53.09 14.80 48.24
CA ALA A 739 53.13 13.35 48.42
C ALA A 739 54.40 12.71 47.83
N ALA A 740 54.96 13.31 46.76
CA ALA A 740 56.20 12.91 46.10
C ALA A 740 57.47 13.58 46.68
N ASP A 741 57.38 14.19 47.88
CA ASP A 741 58.49 14.88 48.56
C ASP A 741 59.02 16.14 47.82
N ARG A 742 58.24 16.69 46.87
CA ARG A 742 58.56 17.88 46.07
C ARG A 742 57.92 19.15 46.67
N PHE A 743 58.25 19.45 47.93
CA PHE A 743 57.59 20.51 48.71
C PHE A 743 57.73 21.93 48.15
N ASP A 744 58.86 22.27 47.51
CA ASP A 744 59.04 23.62 46.95
C ASP A 744 58.06 23.89 45.79
N ALA A 745 57.82 22.89 44.95
CA ALA A 745 56.81 22.95 43.88
C ALA A 745 55.39 22.98 44.45
N ALA A 746 55.10 22.19 45.49
CA ALA A 746 53.81 22.19 46.18
C ALA A 746 53.48 23.56 46.81
N ILE A 747 54.46 24.22 47.42
CA ILE A 747 54.31 25.57 48.00
C ILE A 747 54.01 26.60 46.90
N ALA A 748 54.72 26.55 45.78
CA ALA A 748 54.51 27.46 44.66
C ALA A 748 53.11 27.32 44.05
N ASP A 749 52.66 26.10 43.77
CA ASP A 749 51.32 25.83 43.23
C ASP A 749 50.23 26.26 44.20
N MET A 750 50.39 26.00 45.50
CA MET A 750 49.41 26.37 46.51
C MET A 750 49.33 27.90 46.70
N GLN A 751 50.46 28.61 46.62
CA GLN A 751 50.45 30.08 46.64
C GLN A 751 49.69 30.66 45.45
N GLU A 752 49.84 30.06 44.27
CA GLU A 752 49.10 30.46 43.08
C GLU A 752 47.61 30.09 43.17
N ALA A 753 47.27 28.91 43.70
CA ALA A 753 45.88 28.51 43.97
C ALA A 753 45.17 29.51 44.90
N ILE A 754 45.83 29.94 45.97
CA ILE A 754 45.32 30.95 46.92
C ILE A 754 45.15 32.33 46.25
N ARG A 755 46.02 32.67 45.29
CA ARG A 755 45.91 33.91 44.52
C ARG A 755 44.67 33.92 43.61
N LEU A 756 44.35 32.76 43.03
CA LEU A 756 43.26 32.60 42.06
C LEU A 756 41.90 32.33 42.70
N VAL A 757 41.85 31.74 43.90
CA VAL A 757 40.59 31.40 44.56
C VAL A 757 39.87 32.63 45.12
N SER A 758 38.57 32.74 44.82
CA SER A 758 37.70 33.81 45.32
C SER A 758 36.86 33.40 46.52
N ASP A 759 36.61 32.10 46.69
CA ASP A 759 35.82 31.59 47.81
C ASP A 759 36.63 31.59 49.12
N ARG A 760 35.98 32.06 50.20
CA ARG A 760 36.63 32.24 51.49
C ARG A 760 36.90 30.91 52.20
N ASN A 761 36.03 29.93 52.03
CA ASN A 761 36.18 28.62 52.64
C ASN A 761 37.32 27.86 51.96
N ASP A 762 37.34 27.86 50.62
CA ASP A 762 38.42 27.22 49.84
C ASP A 762 39.77 27.88 50.13
N ARG A 763 39.81 29.22 50.21
CA ARG A 763 41.02 29.94 50.61
C ARG A 763 41.54 29.49 51.98
N THR A 764 40.63 29.30 52.95
CA THR A 764 40.99 28.84 54.30
C THR A 764 41.55 27.41 54.26
N GLN A 765 40.95 26.52 53.46
CA GLN A 765 41.45 25.16 53.29
C GLN A 765 42.84 25.14 52.62
N PHE A 766 43.03 25.93 51.58
CA PHE A 766 44.29 26.05 50.86
C PHE A 766 45.41 26.62 51.75
N GLU A 767 45.12 27.66 52.55
CA GLU A 767 46.08 28.21 53.54
C GLU A 767 46.45 27.17 54.62
N GLY A 768 45.50 26.33 55.03
CA GLY A 768 45.74 25.19 55.92
C GLY A 768 46.73 24.18 55.31
N ARG A 769 46.50 23.77 54.06
CA ARG A 769 47.40 22.84 53.34
C ARG A 769 48.77 23.46 53.05
N LEU A 770 48.83 24.75 52.69
CA LEU A 770 50.09 25.49 52.51
C LEU A 770 50.96 25.43 53.78
N SER A 771 50.34 25.52 54.95
CA SER A 771 51.02 25.45 56.24
C SER A 771 51.63 24.06 56.48
N LEU A 772 50.95 22.99 56.08
CA LEU A 772 51.50 21.63 56.13
C LEU A 772 52.70 21.50 55.18
N TYR A 773 52.59 22.01 53.95
CA TYR A 773 53.65 21.90 52.96
C TYR A 773 54.91 22.68 53.36
N ARG A 774 54.77 23.85 54.01
CA ARG A 774 55.89 24.59 54.61
C ARG A 774 56.61 23.83 55.72
N ASN A 775 55.87 23.01 56.46
CA ASN A 775 56.42 22.14 57.49
C ASN A 775 56.92 20.80 56.93
N ARG A 776 57.02 20.67 55.60
CA ARG A 776 57.39 19.44 54.89
C ARG A 776 56.53 18.24 55.28
N GLN A 777 55.23 18.47 55.47
CA GLN A 777 54.25 17.43 55.75
C GLN A 777 53.26 17.35 54.58
N PRO A 778 53.07 16.16 53.96
CA PRO A 778 52.04 15.99 52.94
C PRO A 778 50.65 16.04 53.57
N TYR A 779 49.68 16.55 52.84
CA TYR A 779 48.28 16.52 53.25
C TYR A 779 47.75 15.09 53.13
N ARG A 780 47.04 14.63 54.16
CA ARG A 780 46.43 13.30 54.23
C ARG A 780 45.00 13.46 54.73
N GLU A 781 44.06 12.80 54.05
CA GLU A 781 42.63 12.77 54.40
C GLU A 781 42.27 11.72 55.45
#